data_AF-E9EF26-F1
#
_entry.id   AF-E9EF26-F1
#
_cell.length_a   1.000
_cell.length_b   1.000
_cell.length_c   1.000
_cell.angle_alpha   90.00
_cell.angle_beta   90.00
_cell.angle_gamma   90.00
#
_symmetry.space_group_name_H-M   'P 1'
#
loop_
_entity.id
_entity.type
_entity.pdbx_description
1 polymer ?
#
loop_
_entity_poly.entity_id
_entity_poly.type
_entity_poly.pdbx_seq_one_letter_code
_entity_poly.pdbx_strand_id
1 'polypeptide(L)'
;MDIFAEPDDPIQTVQDQTPYLCIEHWDGGLFRTYGHRKHKTSIIPVLLRTVPDIPPADQPYLENLYPTPKEELQPLIQTWLYFGMLAEMLGLNEIAPGVRLVEEAAATEEISRLHKQLTREENGQTVLTAAEILTWGPLFLERLQMAENEFDRLVYILQCLQWAMVMLHSTQENIDHAVRYSIAALGELFTTGIYAAASSAQPKIELPILGISWHRDYICPGGRVEQKMVRNGWCPSEIEKIRSQLQGLYTMHYTSQLKKPTPWLDHSSCAKTFCGAFRIDMSTYEPAHVQDGCGCEFIEADPAKVAGILTNTDSFPVVRVEGDLDDVKIVVEEFEQGVSYVALSHVWADGLGNPASNSLPKCQIARISKLIDDLPRAPGSTESPRLWLDTLCCPVEVESKMICLERIADVYRKAHHVLVLDTSLTAFKYEGTSPAELLVRAFGCSPWMRRLWTLQEGALARTLQIQYADKAGNNIAMLTDLWTLGKQDSRYMRIWQDVLNEFSQLLGFSPKTGPENVLKWQQPQVTTLQRTLNFRTVSVPADEALCISTLMKLDTKYIAAGRGASQRMKRMWEKLCEANGGISTRLLFYLDEQLDIDGWRWAPRSLLAPAVHDPVLSIDERVMRFHTREPADASDSVVLGTPTPIGLKARLPGCRVVPTPLLPNFPLHAWPEVIHSIEDQVVAQNESTGQWFRIIDWYRSKKISVWTREQRREYDKRENNPLCRAIHTGKCCLIMDQKMTLDDGTTASCLVQVEELSSQELRAVGHTAEEKHLALKARRERAVILSPIDEKEGKMLSRIKDLAIVLAKDPVTDEFLQMQKSYKPGQEEWEAAELTVRRRMKEVVEEAWYADDEFRQTMREYTGDDLDDYVWVFVPKVFSHAIWLRELPERQLWFVD
;
A
#
# COMPACT_ATOMS: atom_id res chain seq x y z
N MET A 1 -20.64 9.97 17.04
CA MET A 1 -21.20 10.67 15.87
C MET A 1 -22.15 9.73 15.16
N ASP A 2 -23.43 10.06 15.13
CA ASP A 2 -24.50 9.24 14.54
C ASP A 2 -24.48 9.18 13.00
N ILE A 3 -23.59 9.92 12.35
CA ILE A 3 -23.35 9.82 10.90
C ILE A 3 -22.73 8.47 10.50
N PHE A 4 -22.02 7.78 11.40
CA PHE A 4 -21.41 6.49 11.11
C PHE A 4 -22.42 5.35 11.22
N ALA A 5 -22.30 4.37 10.33
CA ALA A 5 -23.00 3.09 10.49
C ALA A 5 -22.26 2.23 11.53
N GLU A 6 -23.02 1.55 12.38
CA GLU A 6 -22.51 0.69 13.45
C GLU A 6 -22.93 -0.77 13.17
N PRO A 7 -22.13 -1.76 13.56
CA PRO A 7 -22.57 -3.16 13.57
C PRO A 7 -23.70 -3.37 14.58
N ASP A 8 -24.40 -4.51 14.49
CA ASP A 8 -25.54 -4.83 15.35
C ASP A 8 -25.13 -4.95 16.83
N ASP A 9 -23.89 -5.40 17.08
CA ASP A 9 -23.29 -5.50 18.42
C ASP A 9 -21.89 -4.83 18.47
N PRO A 10 -21.82 -3.50 18.54
CA PRO A 10 -20.55 -2.77 18.53
C PRO A 10 -19.79 -2.95 19.85
N ILE A 11 -18.47 -2.76 19.81
CA ILE A 11 -17.66 -2.65 21.04
C ILE A 11 -18.26 -1.52 21.90
N GLN A 12 -18.64 -1.81 23.14
CA GLN A 12 -19.25 -0.85 24.06
C GLN A 12 -18.33 0.36 24.26
N THR A 13 -18.59 1.44 23.52
CA THR A 13 -17.96 2.74 23.75
C THR A 13 -18.99 3.83 23.65
N VAL A 14 -18.88 4.81 24.55
CA VAL A 14 -19.57 6.10 24.39
C VAL A 14 -19.18 6.64 23.02
N GLN A 15 -20.17 6.86 22.15
CA GLN A 15 -19.92 7.44 20.84
C GLN A 15 -19.27 8.81 21.06
N ASP A 16 -18.13 9.07 20.43
CA ASP A 16 -17.52 10.40 20.49
C ASP A 16 -18.53 11.40 19.94
N GLN A 17 -19.00 12.30 20.80
CA GLN A 17 -19.87 13.40 20.42
C GLN A 17 -19.04 14.50 19.77
N THR A 18 -19.57 15.10 18.72
CA THR A 18 -18.91 16.26 18.09
C THR A 18 -19.55 17.52 18.62
N PRO A 19 -18.81 18.42 19.28
CA PRO A 19 -19.36 19.67 19.77
C PRO A 19 -19.77 20.57 18.59
N TYR A 20 -20.84 21.34 18.78
CA TYR A 20 -21.16 22.47 17.92
C TYR A 20 -20.31 23.67 18.34
N LEU A 21 -19.44 24.13 17.44
CA LEU A 21 -18.41 25.14 17.68
C LEU A 21 -18.58 26.39 16.82
N CYS A 22 -19.47 26.38 15.84
CA CYS A 22 -19.68 27.54 14.95
C CYS A 22 -20.03 28.80 15.74
N ILE A 23 -19.24 29.86 15.52
CA ILE A 23 -19.46 31.21 16.11
C ILE A 23 -20.32 32.11 15.22
N GLU A 24 -20.52 31.70 13.96
CA GLU A 24 -21.37 32.36 12.97
C GLU A 24 -22.05 31.30 12.10
N HIS A 25 -23.18 31.67 11.48
CA HIS A 25 -23.80 30.84 10.45
C HIS A 25 -23.04 30.97 9.14
N TRP A 26 -23.14 29.93 8.29
CA TRP A 26 -22.62 29.98 6.93
C TRP A 26 -23.26 31.13 6.13
N ASP A 27 -22.47 31.83 5.30
CA ASP A 27 -22.88 33.06 4.61
C ASP A 27 -23.59 32.83 3.27
N GLY A 28 -23.68 31.60 2.79
CA GLY A 28 -24.33 31.25 1.52
C GLY A 28 -23.57 31.72 0.27
N GLY A 29 -22.33 32.19 0.39
CA GLY A 29 -21.51 32.58 -0.76
C GLY A 29 -20.83 31.38 -1.43
N LEU A 30 -20.01 31.63 -2.46
CA LEU A 30 -19.23 30.61 -3.16
C LEU A 30 -18.33 29.81 -2.20
N PHE A 31 -18.44 28.48 -2.19
CA PHE A 31 -17.74 27.63 -1.21
C PHE A 31 -16.21 27.85 -1.17
N ARG A 32 -15.54 27.84 -2.34
CA ARG A 32 -14.07 27.89 -2.42
C ARG A 32 -13.46 29.25 -2.07
N THR A 33 -14.25 30.33 -2.02
CA THR A 33 -13.76 31.69 -1.74
C THR A 33 -14.01 32.16 -0.31
N TYR A 34 -14.52 31.30 0.58
CA TYR A 34 -14.84 31.69 1.96
C TYR A 34 -13.63 32.22 2.74
N GLY A 35 -12.46 31.58 2.61
CA GLY A 35 -11.22 32.07 3.23
C GLY A 35 -10.85 33.50 2.80
N HIS A 36 -11.14 33.88 1.55
CA HIS A 36 -10.94 35.25 1.06
C HIS A 36 -11.95 36.22 1.68
N ARG A 37 -13.24 35.83 1.72
CA ARG A 37 -14.30 36.66 2.31
C ARG A 37 -14.10 36.92 3.80
N LYS A 38 -13.42 36.00 4.50
CA LYS A 38 -13.13 36.11 5.94
C LYS A 38 -11.73 36.66 6.25
N HIS A 39 -10.93 37.03 5.24
CA HIS A 39 -9.54 37.45 5.41
C HIS A 39 -8.69 36.41 6.18
N LYS A 40 -8.92 35.13 5.88
CA LYS A 40 -8.25 33.96 6.43
C LYS A 40 -7.59 33.16 5.31
N THR A 41 -6.90 33.83 4.39
CA THR A 41 -6.21 33.12 3.31
C THR A 41 -4.93 32.44 3.79
N SER A 42 -4.38 32.84 4.94
CA SER A 42 -3.18 32.24 5.55
C SER A 42 -3.30 30.74 5.82
N ILE A 43 -4.51 30.24 6.06
CA ILE A 43 -4.78 28.81 6.33
C ILE A 43 -4.97 27.97 5.07
N ILE A 44 -5.10 28.60 3.89
CA ILE A 44 -5.29 27.89 2.62
C ILE A 44 -3.96 27.26 2.20
N PRO A 45 -3.87 25.92 2.06
CA PRO A 45 -2.65 25.22 1.68
C PRO A 45 -2.14 25.65 0.31
N VAL A 46 -0.83 25.52 0.10
CA VAL A 46 -0.16 25.89 -1.16
C VAL A 46 -0.83 25.26 -2.39
N LEU A 47 -1.23 23.99 -2.29
CA LEU A 47 -1.90 23.24 -3.35
C LEU A 47 -3.23 23.84 -3.82
N LEU A 48 -3.91 24.63 -2.97
CA LEU A 48 -5.21 25.23 -3.27
C LEU A 48 -5.12 26.71 -3.69
N ARG A 49 -3.93 27.31 -3.66
CA ARG A 49 -3.72 28.74 -3.97
C ARG A 49 -3.57 29.04 -5.46
N THR A 50 -3.31 28.02 -6.27
CA THR A 50 -3.07 28.14 -7.71
C THR A 50 -4.24 27.62 -8.55
N VAL A 51 -5.40 27.42 -7.94
CA VAL A 51 -6.61 26.96 -8.62
C VAL A 51 -7.15 28.08 -9.52
N PRO A 52 -7.45 27.80 -10.81
CA PRO A 52 -8.08 28.77 -11.70
C PRO A 52 -9.37 29.35 -11.09
N ASP A 53 -9.68 30.61 -11.40
CA ASP A 53 -10.90 31.33 -10.98
C ASP A 53 -11.03 31.63 -9.48
N ILE A 54 -9.97 31.39 -8.69
CA ILE A 54 -9.89 31.85 -7.28
C ILE A 54 -9.02 33.11 -7.21
N PRO A 55 -9.43 34.16 -6.47
CA PRO A 55 -8.58 35.33 -6.24
C PRO A 55 -7.22 34.93 -5.63
N PRO A 56 -6.12 35.63 -5.94
CA PRO A 56 -4.85 35.39 -5.26
C PRO A 56 -5.00 35.54 -3.74
N ALA A 57 -4.37 34.64 -2.99
CA ALA A 57 -4.31 34.76 -1.53
C ALA A 57 -3.53 36.02 -1.13
N ASP A 58 -4.13 36.83 -0.26
CA ASP A 58 -3.58 38.11 0.23
C ASP A 58 -2.60 37.93 1.41
N GLN A 59 -2.54 36.73 2.01
CA GLN A 59 -1.65 36.38 3.13
C GLN A 59 -0.78 35.17 2.76
N PRO A 60 0.49 35.08 3.22
CA PRO A 60 1.33 33.89 3.01
C PRO A 60 0.76 32.65 3.73
N TYR A 61 1.13 31.46 3.28
CA TYR A 61 0.75 30.22 3.98
C TYR A 61 1.62 30.04 5.22
N LEU A 62 1.03 30.16 6.40
CA LEU A 62 1.76 30.18 7.67
C LEU A 62 1.51 28.96 8.55
N GLU A 63 0.57 28.07 8.24
CA GLU A 63 0.18 26.98 9.17
C GLU A 63 1.31 26.02 9.54
N ASN A 64 2.32 25.86 8.67
CA ASN A 64 3.49 25.02 8.97
C ASN A 64 4.46 25.68 9.97
N LEU A 65 4.49 27.02 10.05
CA LEU A 65 5.42 27.79 10.87
C LEU A 65 4.74 28.34 12.12
N TYR A 66 3.53 28.87 11.96
CA TYR A 66 2.69 29.47 12.97
C TYR A 66 1.27 28.89 12.85
N PRO A 67 1.02 27.71 13.42
CA PRO A 67 -0.27 27.06 13.28
C PRO A 67 -1.38 27.85 13.98
N THR A 68 -2.53 27.97 13.33
CA THR A 68 -3.69 28.68 13.91
C THR A 68 -4.17 27.94 15.17
N PRO A 69 -4.43 28.63 16.29
CA PRO A 69 -4.93 28.01 17.51
C PRO A 69 -6.22 27.23 17.26
N LYS A 70 -6.34 26.06 17.89
CA LYS A 70 -7.47 25.15 17.73
C LYS A 70 -8.82 25.82 18.03
N GLU A 71 -8.88 26.68 19.04
CA GLU A 71 -10.08 27.39 19.46
C GLU A 71 -10.60 28.37 18.39
N GLU A 72 -9.70 28.86 17.54
CA GLU A 72 -10.02 29.73 16.39
C GLU A 72 -10.30 28.91 15.12
N LEU A 73 -9.51 27.86 14.89
CA LEU A 73 -9.56 27.07 13.68
C LEU A 73 -10.82 26.20 13.56
N GLN A 74 -11.20 25.50 14.63
CA GLN A 74 -12.31 24.54 14.60
C GLN A 74 -13.67 25.17 14.28
N PRO A 75 -14.06 26.31 14.90
CA PRO A 75 -15.29 27.01 14.51
C PRO A 75 -15.31 27.38 13.02
N LEU A 76 -14.18 27.90 12.51
CA LEU A 76 -14.06 28.35 11.13
C LEU A 76 -14.24 27.19 10.14
N ILE A 77 -13.52 26.08 10.35
CA ILE A 77 -13.63 24.91 9.47
C ILE A 77 -14.95 24.18 9.64
N GLN A 78 -15.60 24.23 10.81
CA GLN A 78 -16.92 23.63 10.99
C GLN A 78 -17.98 24.45 10.23
N THR A 79 -17.97 25.78 10.35
CA THR A 79 -18.83 26.66 9.55
C THR A 79 -18.58 26.46 8.04
N TRP A 80 -17.31 26.40 7.63
CA TRP A 80 -16.94 26.29 6.23
C TRP A 80 -17.17 24.90 5.64
N LEU A 81 -16.48 23.88 6.17
CA LEU A 81 -16.38 22.56 5.56
C LEU A 81 -17.54 21.64 5.92
N TYR A 82 -18.22 21.87 7.06
CA TYR A 82 -19.43 21.11 7.43
C TYR A 82 -20.68 21.79 6.86
N PHE A 83 -21.00 22.99 7.37
CA PHE A 83 -22.24 23.70 6.99
C PHE A 83 -22.19 24.28 5.58
N GLY A 84 -21.05 24.83 5.16
CA GLY A 84 -20.90 25.31 3.78
C GLY A 84 -21.00 24.20 2.73
N MET A 85 -20.52 22.99 3.04
CA MET A 85 -20.67 21.83 2.14
C MET A 85 -22.11 21.32 2.09
N LEU A 86 -22.82 21.29 3.23
CA LEU A 86 -24.25 20.99 3.28
C LEU A 86 -25.06 21.99 2.44
N ALA A 87 -24.79 23.28 2.60
CA ALA A 87 -25.43 24.33 1.83
C ALA A 87 -25.12 24.21 0.33
N GLU A 88 -23.90 23.79 -0.04
CA GLU A 88 -23.52 23.49 -1.42
C GLU A 88 -24.35 22.32 -1.99
N MET A 89 -24.43 21.20 -1.26
CA MET A 89 -25.24 20.04 -1.66
C MET A 89 -26.73 20.36 -1.81
N LEU A 90 -27.25 21.30 -1.00
CA LEU A 90 -28.63 21.75 -1.05
C LEU A 90 -28.88 22.89 -2.05
N GLY A 91 -27.88 23.32 -2.81
CA GLY A 91 -28.02 24.42 -3.77
C GLY A 91 -28.32 25.79 -3.12
N LEU A 92 -28.01 25.96 -1.84
CA LEU A 92 -28.23 27.19 -1.07
C LEU A 92 -27.10 28.21 -1.28
N ASN A 93 -25.95 27.76 -1.77
CA ASN A 93 -24.81 28.62 -2.09
C ASN A 93 -25.00 29.33 -3.43
N GLU A 94 -24.28 30.44 -3.61
CA GLU A 94 -23.97 30.93 -4.95
C GLU A 94 -23.22 29.86 -5.74
N ILE A 95 -23.62 29.66 -7.00
CA ILE A 95 -22.96 28.76 -7.94
C ILE A 95 -21.99 29.50 -8.88
N ALA A 96 -22.21 30.80 -9.04
CA ALA A 96 -21.31 31.78 -9.65
C ALA A 96 -21.56 33.13 -8.98
N PRO A 97 -20.68 34.13 -9.10
CA PRO A 97 -20.88 35.44 -8.46
C PRO A 97 -22.27 36.03 -8.76
N GLY A 98 -23.11 36.13 -7.72
CA GLY A 98 -24.49 36.64 -7.83
C GLY A 98 -25.51 35.70 -8.48
N VAL A 99 -25.15 34.46 -8.81
CA VAL A 99 -26.04 33.45 -9.38
C VAL A 99 -26.38 32.39 -8.33
N ARG A 100 -27.67 32.17 -8.08
CA ARG A 100 -28.17 31.20 -7.10
C ARG A 100 -29.23 30.30 -7.72
N LEU A 101 -29.30 29.05 -7.25
CA LEU A 101 -30.40 28.13 -7.57
C LEU A 101 -31.63 28.44 -6.72
N VAL A 102 -31.41 28.82 -5.45
CA VAL A 102 -32.45 29.20 -4.49
C VAL A 102 -32.35 30.69 -4.19
N GLU A 103 -33.49 31.38 -4.21
CA GLU A 103 -33.60 32.81 -3.87
C GLU A 103 -32.91 33.14 -2.54
N GLU A 104 -32.17 34.25 -2.50
CA GLU A 104 -31.25 34.60 -1.39
C GLU A 104 -31.93 34.59 -0.01
N ALA A 105 -33.14 35.15 0.09
CA ALA A 105 -33.89 35.19 1.35
C ALA A 105 -34.27 33.79 1.84
N ALA A 106 -34.70 32.91 0.93
CA ALA A 106 -35.05 31.53 1.25
C ALA A 106 -33.80 30.72 1.61
N ALA A 107 -32.72 30.89 0.85
CA ALA A 107 -31.44 30.24 1.13
C ALA A 107 -30.90 30.62 2.52
N THR A 108 -30.97 31.91 2.89
CA THR A 108 -30.54 32.40 4.20
C THR A 108 -31.36 31.82 5.35
N GLU A 109 -32.67 31.71 5.17
CA GLU A 109 -33.57 31.10 6.16
C GLU A 109 -33.27 29.59 6.31
N GLU A 110 -33.13 28.88 5.19
CA GLU A 110 -32.81 27.45 5.18
C GLU A 110 -31.44 27.18 5.83
N ILE A 111 -30.40 27.95 5.52
CA ILE A 111 -29.08 27.83 6.17
C ILE A 111 -29.20 28.02 7.68
N SER A 112 -29.94 29.03 8.13
CA SER A 112 -30.16 29.25 9.57
C SER A 112 -30.94 28.10 10.23
N ARG A 113 -31.79 27.40 9.47
CA ARG A 113 -32.52 26.21 9.92
C ARG A 113 -31.58 25.01 10.05
N LEU A 114 -30.63 24.82 9.13
CA LEU A 114 -29.63 23.74 9.19
C LEU A 114 -28.84 23.76 10.50
N HIS A 115 -28.38 24.94 10.93
CA HIS A 115 -27.65 25.09 12.19
C HIS A 115 -28.47 24.66 13.42
N LYS A 116 -29.80 24.82 13.39
CA LYS A 116 -30.68 24.38 14.47
C LYS A 116 -31.01 22.89 14.39
N GLN A 117 -31.41 22.43 13.21
CA GLN A 117 -31.83 21.05 12.95
C GLN A 117 -30.70 20.04 13.21
N LEU A 118 -29.46 20.42 12.91
CA LEU A 118 -28.29 19.55 13.04
C LEU A 118 -27.60 19.67 14.41
N THR A 119 -28.29 20.21 15.41
CA THR A 119 -27.79 20.30 16.79
C THR A 119 -28.77 19.70 17.78
N ARG A 120 -28.25 19.17 18.88
CA ARG A 120 -29.03 18.76 20.06
C ARG A 120 -28.27 19.04 21.34
N GLU A 121 -29.00 19.12 22.44
CA GLU A 121 -28.41 19.25 23.78
C GLU A 121 -28.11 17.87 24.38
N GLU A 122 -26.87 17.64 24.78
CA GLU A 122 -26.45 16.39 25.40
C GLU A 122 -25.44 16.69 26.52
N ASN A 123 -25.71 16.23 27.74
CA ASN A 123 -24.87 16.48 28.93
C ASN A 123 -24.53 17.97 29.19
N GLY A 124 -25.42 18.89 28.82
CA GLY A 124 -25.22 20.34 28.99
C GLY A 124 -24.29 20.98 27.96
N GLN A 125 -24.03 20.29 26.85
CA GLN A 125 -23.31 20.81 25.68
C GLN A 125 -24.15 20.65 24.42
N THR A 126 -24.08 21.64 23.53
CA THR A 126 -24.65 21.54 22.18
C THR A 126 -23.74 20.70 21.30
N VAL A 127 -24.27 19.59 20.76
CA VAL A 127 -23.54 18.65 19.92
C VAL A 127 -24.17 18.52 18.54
N LEU A 128 -23.37 18.18 17.53
CA LEU A 128 -23.84 17.91 16.18
C LEU A 128 -24.57 16.57 16.08
N THR A 129 -25.62 16.54 15.26
CA THR A 129 -26.35 15.34 14.86
C THR A 129 -26.49 15.31 13.34
N ALA A 130 -26.32 14.14 12.73
CA ALA A 130 -26.45 13.92 11.30
C ALA A 130 -27.65 13.04 10.92
N ALA A 131 -28.47 12.62 11.90
CA ALA A 131 -29.58 11.71 11.67
C ALA A 131 -30.56 12.19 10.57
N GLU A 132 -30.85 13.49 10.51
CA GLU A 132 -31.75 14.07 9.50
C GLU A 132 -31.14 14.05 8.09
N ILE A 133 -29.83 14.27 7.98
CA ILE A 133 -29.08 14.32 6.71
C ILE A 133 -29.23 13.00 5.94
N LEU A 134 -29.29 11.87 6.64
CA LEU A 134 -29.45 10.54 6.05
C LEU A 134 -30.78 10.37 5.29
N THR A 135 -31.76 11.25 5.53
CA THR A 135 -33.07 11.25 4.85
C THR A 135 -33.14 12.21 3.66
N TRP A 136 -32.14 13.07 3.46
CA TRP A 136 -32.18 14.16 2.48
C TRP A 136 -31.80 13.76 1.05
N GLY A 137 -31.57 12.47 0.78
CA GLY A 137 -31.26 11.98 -0.57
C GLY A 137 -32.20 12.49 -1.68
N PRO A 138 -33.53 12.40 -1.52
CA PRO A 138 -34.48 12.95 -2.49
C PRO A 138 -34.38 14.47 -2.66
N LEU A 139 -34.14 15.20 -1.56
CA LEU A 139 -33.99 16.66 -1.60
C LEU A 139 -32.72 17.06 -2.36
N PHE A 140 -31.60 16.36 -2.18
CA PHE A 140 -30.38 16.61 -2.95
C PHE A 140 -30.61 16.43 -4.45
N LEU A 141 -31.39 15.41 -4.84
CA LEU A 141 -31.72 15.16 -6.25
C LEU A 141 -32.59 16.29 -6.82
N GLU A 142 -33.60 16.74 -6.07
CA GLU A 142 -34.44 17.88 -6.47
C GLU A 142 -33.61 19.15 -6.67
N ARG A 143 -32.69 19.45 -5.73
CA ARG A 143 -31.80 20.62 -5.83
C ARG A 143 -30.82 20.52 -6.99
N LEU A 144 -30.34 19.32 -7.31
CA LEU A 144 -29.48 19.09 -8.48
C LEU A 144 -30.21 19.38 -9.78
N GLN A 145 -31.49 18.98 -9.90
CA GLN A 145 -32.33 19.19 -11.09
C GLN A 145 -32.67 20.67 -11.34
N MET A 146 -32.45 21.55 -10.36
CA MET A 146 -32.61 23.00 -10.54
C MET A 146 -31.46 23.63 -11.33
N ALA A 147 -30.31 22.96 -11.45
CA ALA A 147 -29.17 23.47 -12.18
C ALA A 147 -29.39 23.39 -13.71
N GLU A 148 -28.92 24.39 -14.45
CA GLU A 148 -29.00 24.39 -15.92
C GLU A 148 -28.27 23.18 -16.55
N ASN A 149 -27.16 22.76 -15.93
CA ASN A 149 -26.39 21.59 -16.32
C ASN A 149 -26.01 20.75 -15.08
N GLU A 150 -26.61 19.56 -14.98
CA GLU A 150 -26.36 18.62 -13.88
C GLU A 150 -24.92 18.13 -13.84
N PHE A 151 -24.29 17.89 -15.00
CA PHE A 151 -22.91 17.41 -15.07
C PHE A 151 -21.93 18.44 -14.51
N ASP A 152 -22.01 19.69 -14.99
CA ASP A 152 -21.14 20.78 -14.53
C ASP A 152 -21.34 21.03 -13.02
N ARG A 153 -22.59 20.93 -12.55
CA ARG A 153 -22.92 21.06 -11.14
C ARG A 153 -22.27 19.97 -10.29
N LEU A 154 -22.38 18.70 -10.70
CA LEU A 154 -21.74 17.57 -10.00
C LEU A 154 -20.22 17.69 -10.00
N VAL A 155 -19.61 18.09 -11.11
CA VAL A 155 -18.16 18.32 -11.21
C VAL A 155 -17.72 19.42 -10.25
N TYR A 156 -18.45 20.53 -10.17
CA TYR A 156 -18.14 21.61 -9.23
C TYR A 156 -18.25 21.16 -7.76
N ILE A 157 -19.32 20.44 -7.40
CA ILE A 157 -19.49 19.90 -6.04
C ILE A 157 -18.31 18.96 -5.68
N LEU A 158 -17.89 18.10 -6.62
CA LEU A 158 -16.73 17.23 -6.42
C LEU A 158 -15.43 18.02 -6.23
N GLN A 159 -15.24 19.14 -6.92
CA GLN A 159 -14.11 20.05 -6.69
C GLN A 159 -14.18 20.72 -5.31
N CYS A 160 -15.37 21.10 -4.83
CA CYS A 160 -15.57 21.59 -3.46
C CYS A 160 -15.24 20.51 -2.42
N LEU A 161 -15.66 19.26 -2.65
CA LEU A 161 -15.33 18.13 -1.78
C LEU A 161 -13.81 17.86 -1.74
N GLN A 162 -13.14 17.91 -2.89
CA GLN A 162 -11.67 17.81 -2.96
C GLN A 162 -10.99 18.98 -2.20
N TRP A 163 -11.50 20.21 -2.36
CA TRP A 163 -11.02 21.38 -1.62
C TRP A 163 -11.14 21.17 -0.11
N ALA A 164 -12.32 20.74 0.36
CA ALA A 164 -12.57 20.46 1.77
C ALA A 164 -11.65 19.36 2.31
N MET A 165 -11.42 18.30 1.55
CA MET A 165 -10.49 17.23 1.93
C MET A 165 -9.06 17.75 2.06
N VAL A 166 -8.55 18.52 1.10
CA VAL A 166 -7.18 19.07 1.15
C VAL A 166 -7.04 20.03 2.35
N MET A 167 -8.01 20.93 2.56
CA MET A 167 -8.04 21.80 3.74
C MET A 167 -7.99 21.00 5.05
N LEU A 168 -8.79 19.94 5.16
CA LEU A 168 -8.88 19.12 6.36
C LEU A 168 -7.57 18.35 6.63
N HIS A 169 -6.92 17.85 5.59
CA HIS A 169 -5.62 17.16 5.73
C HIS A 169 -4.49 18.12 6.11
N SER A 170 -4.52 19.36 5.65
CA SER A 170 -3.50 20.35 5.98
C SER A 170 -3.65 20.98 7.36
N THR A 171 -4.84 20.89 7.97
CA THR A 171 -5.13 21.45 9.30
C THR A 171 -5.18 20.38 10.40
N GLN A 172 -4.83 19.14 10.07
CA GLN A 172 -5.12 17.97 10.89
C GLN A 172 -4.49 17.94 12.28
N GLU A 173 -3.35 18.61 12.47
CA GLU A 173 -2.62 18.60 13.76
C GLU A 173 -3.28 19.49 14.81
N ASN A 174 -4.09 20.47 14.39
CA ASN A 174 -4.70 21.49 15.25
C ASN A 174 -6.23 21.37 15.36
N ILE A 175 -6.78 20.18 15.05
CA ILE A 175 -8.21 19.90 15.10
C ILE A 175 -8.49 18.61 15.88
N ASP A 176 -9.58 18.59 16.63
CA ASP A 176 -10.02 17.43 17.37
C ASP A 176 -10.48 16.33 16.44
N HIS A 177 -10.19 15.09 16.85
CA HIS A 177 -10.62 13.88 16.15
C HIS A 177 -12.13 13.87 15.84
N ALA A 178 -12.97 14.29 16.79
CA ALA A 178 -14.43 14.31 16.60
C ALA A 178 -14.89 15.37 15.57
N VAL A 179 -14.23 16.52 15.51
CA VAL A 179 -14.53 17.59 14.52
C VAL A 179 -14.01 17.17 13.15
N ARG A 180 -12.78 16.65 13.08
CA ARG A 180 -12.17 16.16 11.84
C ARG A 180 -13.05 15.11 11.17
N TYR A 181 -13.40 14.07 11.91
CA TYR A 181 -14.12 12.93 11.32
C TYR A 181 -15.63 13.16 11.20
N SER A 182 -16.21 14.21 11.78
CA SER A 182 -17.57 14.64 11.42
C SER A 182 -17.61 15.25 10.01
N ILE A 183 -16.63 16.11 9.70
CA ILE A 183 -16.47 16.71 8.38
C ILE A 183 -16.09 15.64 7.36
N ALA A 184 -15.13 14.78 7.67
CA ALA A 184 -14.70 13.73 6.75
C ALA A 184 -15.82 12.71 6.45
N ALA A 185 -16.61 12.31 7.46
CA ALA A 185 -17.74 11.41 7.24
C ALA A 185 -18.80 12.05 6.36
N LEU A 186 -19.13 13.32 6.60
CA LEU A 186 -20.06 14.08 5.74
C LEU A 186 -19.55 14.16 4.29
N GLY A 187 -18.27 14.47 4.12
CA GLY A 187 -17.61 14.51 2.82
C GLY A 187 -17.68 13.15 2.11
N GLU A 188 -17.45 12.05 2.82
CA GLU A 188 -17.55 10.71 2.23
C GLU A 188 -18.99 10.32 1.88
N LEU A 189 -19.97 10.71 2.71
CA LEU A 189 -21.39 10.50 2.42
C LEU A 189 -21.76 11.10 1.07
N PHE A 190 -21.38 12.37 0.86
CA PHE A 190 -21.66 13.10 -0.37
C PHE A 190 -20.87 12.55 -1.55
N THR A 191 -19.58 12.27 -1.38
CA THR A 191 -18.75 11.70 -2.44
C THR A 191 -19.32 10.36 -2.91
N THR A 192 -19.64 9.47 -1.96
CA THR A 192 -20.21 8.14 -2.25
C THR A 192 -21.58 8.26 -2.92
N GLY A 193 -22.45 9.11 -2.38
CA GLY A 193 -23.79 9.36 -2.92
C GLY A 193 -23.76 9.89 -4.35
N ILE A 194 -22.89 10.85 -4.65
CA ILE A 194 -22.71 11.43 -5.99
C ILE A 194 -22.29 10.36 -7.00
N TYR A 195 -21.23 9.60 -6.72
CA TYR A 195 -20.78 8.55 -7.63
C TYR A 195 -21.81 7.42 -7.80
N ALA A 196 -22.53 7.06 -6.72
CA ALA A 196 -23.59 6.06 -6.77
C ALA A 196 -24.77 6.53 -7.64
N ALA A 197 -25.20 7.79 -7.48
CA ALA A 197 -26.26 8.40 -8.28
C ALA A 197 -25.86 8.51 -9.76
N ALA A 198 -24.67 9.03 -10.05
CA ALA A 198 -24.15 9.17 -11.42
C ALA A 198 -24.00 7.82 -12.14
N SER A 199 -23.56 6.79 -11.41
CA SER A 199 -23.45 5.43 -11.94
C SER A 199 -24.81 4.77 -12.20
N SER A 200 -25.84 5.18 -11.46
CA SER A 200 -27.21 4.65 -11.58
C SER A 200 -28.10 5.47 -12.53
N ALA A 201 -27.64 6.65 -12.97
CA ALA A 201 -28.34 7.50 -13.92
C ALA A 201 -28.53 6.82 -15.28
N GLN A 202 -29.60 7.20 -16.00
CA GLN A 202 -29.88 6.70 -17.35
C GLN A 202 -30.09 7.89 -18.31
N PRO A 203 -29.15 8.16 -19.24
CA PRO A 203 -27.87 7.46 -19.44
C PRO A 203 -26.88 7.67 -18.27
N LYS A 204 -25.90 6.77 -18.15
CA LYS A 204 -24.86 6.86 -17.11
C LYS A 204 -24.09 8.17 -17.25
N ILE A 205 -23.85 8.85 -16.13
CA ILE A 205 -23.03 10.06 -16.08
C ILE A 205 -21.59 9.66 -15.72
N GLU A 206 -20.64 9.95 -16.61
CA GLU A 206 -19.22 9.64 -16.39
C GLU A 206 -18.51 10.81 -15.71
N LEU A 207 -18.43 10.77 -14.38
CA LEU A 207 -17.76 11.80 -13.58
C LEU A 207 -16.23 11.62 -13.58
N PRO A 208 -15.46 12.72 -13.46
CA PRO A 208 -14.01 12.66 -13.34
C PRO A 208 -13.61 11.91 -12.06
N ILE A 209 -12.59 11.06 -12.15
CA ILE A 209 -12.03 10.36 -10.99
C ILE A 209 -11.15 11.35 -10.21
N LEU A 210 -11.65 11.84 -9.07
CA LEU A 210 -10.88 12.66 -8.15
C LEU A 210 -10.32 11.80 -7.00
N GLY A 211 -9.04 11.97 -6.67
CA GLY A 211 -8.38 11.30 -5.56
C GLY A 211 -8.84 11.85 -4.20
N ILE A 212 -10.02 11.44 -3.74
CA ILE A 212 -10.61 11.88 -2.47
C ILE A 212 -10.46 10.78 -1.41
N SER A 213 -9.66 11.05 -0.38
CA SER A 213 -9.22 10.11 0.66
C SER A 213 -9.67 10.52 2.06
N TRP A 214 -10.99 10.59 2.30
CA TRP A 214 -11.56 10.98 3.60
C TRP A 214 -11.12 10.11 4.79
N HIS A 215 -10.75 8.86 4.51
CA HIS A 215 -10.27 7.89 5.49
C HIS A 215 -8.84 8.13 5.98
N ARG A 216 -8.09 9.05 5.35
CA ARG A 216 -6.68 9.27 5.64
C ARG A 216 -6.47 9.52 7.13
N ASP A 217 -5.49 8.81 7.69
CA ASP A 217 -5.09 8.81 9.10
C ASP A 217 -6.17 8.40 10.12
N TYR A 218 -7.34 7.90 9.69
CA TYR A 218 -8.39 7.45 10.61
C TYR A 218 -7.91 6.27 11.46
N ILE A 219 -7.26 5.30 10.82
CA ILE A 219 -6.52 4.23 11.48
C ILE A 219 -5.03 4.44 11.20
N CYS A 220 -4.38 5.29 11.99
CA CYS A 220 -2.93 5.56 11.87
C CYS A 220 -2.11 4.82 12.94
N PRO A 221 -0.82 4.51 12.66
CA PRO A 221 0.08 3.90 13.65
C PRO A 221 0.20 4.76 14.92
N GLY A 222 0.02 4.14 16.08
CA GLY A 222 0.00 4.80 17.38
C GLY A 222 -1.27 5.62 17.66
N GLY A 223 -2.20 5.72 16.72
CA GLY A 223 -3.41 6.53 16.82
C GLY A 223 -4.46 5.97 17.78
N ARG A 224 -5.44 6.81 18.16
CA ARG A 224 -6.52 6.45 19.09
C ARG A 224 -7.32 5.23 18.65
N VAL A 225 -7.66 5.15 17.36
CA VAL A 225 -8.45 4.02 16.80
C VAL A 225 -7.64 2.73 16.80
N GLU A 226 -6.36 2.75 16.38
CA GLU A 226 -5.47 1.57 16.44
C GLU A 226 -5.31 1.07 17.87
N GLN A 227 -5.03 1.97 18.83
CA GLN A 227 -4.91 1.59 20.24
C GLN A 227 -6.21 0.95 20.77
N LYS A 228 -7.38 1.48 20.38
CA LYS A 228 -8.67 0.89 20.75
C LYS A 228 -8.83 -0.51 20.14
N MET A 229 -8.51 -0.69 18.86
CA MET A 229 -8.59 -2.00 18.20
C MET A 229 -7.67 -3.02 18.89
N VAL A 230 -6.41 -2.67 19.15
CA VAL A 230 -5.45 -3.56 19.84
C VAL A 230 -5.95 -3.96 21.23
N ARG A 231 -6.49 -3.01 22.02
CA ARG A 231 -7.08 -3.32 23.34
C ARG A 231 -8.28 -4.26 23.27
N ASN A 232 -8.96 -4.35 22.12
CA ASN A 232 -10.09 -5.24 21.88
C ASN A 232 -9.69 -6.53 21.13
N GLY A 233 -8.41 -6.91 21.18
CA GLY A 233 -7.92 -8.20 20.67
C GLY A 233 -7.63 -8.23 19.17
N TRP A 234 -7.55 -7.07 18.49
CA TRP A 234 -7.15 -7.02 17.09
C TRP A 234 -5.64 -7.23 16.91
N CYS A 235 -5.25 -8.02 15.92
CA CYS A 235 -3.85 -8.21 15.56
C CYS A 235 -3.29 -6.96 14.84
N PRO A 236 -2.07 -6.49 15.17
CA PRO A 236 -1.43 -5.40 14.44
C PRO A 236 -1.37 -5.60 12.92
N SER A 237 -1.20 -6.84 12.46
CA SER A 237 -1.18 -7.14 11.02
C SER A 237 -2.56 -7.11 10.35
N GLU A 238 -3.63 -7.35 11.10
CA GLU A 238 -4.99 -7.18 10.59
C GLU A 238 -5.34 -5.70 10.47
N ILE A 239 -4.94 -4.90 11.46
CA ILE A 239 -5.12 -3.44 11.43
C ILE A 239 -4.35 -2.85 10.24
N GLU A 240 -3.11 -3.28 10.01
CA GLU A 240 -2.33 -2.87 8.83
C GLU A 240 -3.03 -3.21 7.51
N LYS A 241 -3.60 -4.42 7.42
CA LYS A 241 -4.37 -4.85 6.25
C LYS A 241 -5.56 -3.93 6.00
N ILE A 242 -6.34 -3.66 7.05
CA ILE A 242 -7.52 -2.78 6.98
C ILE A 242 -7.14 -1.40 6.47
N ARG A 243 -6.14 -0.74 7.08
CA ARG A 243 -5.75 0.61 6.69
C ARG A 243 -5.06 0.69 5.32
N SER A 244 -4.46 -0.41 4.85
CA SER A 244 -3.77 -0.47 3.55
C SER A 244 -4.69 -0.82 2.39
N GLN A 245 -5.75 -1.61 2.62
CA GLN A 245 -6.62 -2.11 1.56
C GLN A 245 -7.99 -1.41 1.50
N LEU A 246 -8.58 -1.07 2.64
CA LEU A 246 -9.84 -0.34 2.66
C LEU A 246 -9.59 1.12 2.34
N GLN A 247 -10.48 1.73 1.57
CA GLN A 247 -10.37 3.12 1.17
C GLN A 247 -11.55 3.95 1.73
N GLY A 248 -12.49 3.31 2.42
CA GLY A 248 -13.71 3.93 2.94
C GLY A 248 -13.59 4.26 4.41
N LEU A 249 -13.84 5.52 4.79
CA LEU A 249 -13.90 5.95 6.17
C LEU A 249 -15.05 5.23 6.89
N TYR A 250 -16.21 5.05 6.26
CA TYR A 250 -17.31 4.25 6.80
C TYR A 250 -16.93 2.80 7.03
N THR A 251 -16.25 2.16 6.07
CA THR A 251 -15.79 0.78 6.19
C THR A 251 -14.77 0.62 7.31
N MET A 252 -13.79 1.53 7.40
CA MET A 252 -12.78 1.51 8.48
C MET A 252 -13.42 1.73 9.84
N HIS A 253 -14.35 2.69 9.96
CA HIS A 253 -15.11 2.90 11.19
C HIS A 253 -15.87 1.64 11.58
N TYR A 254 -16.73 1.13 10.70
CA TYR A 254 -17.54 -0.06 10.93
C TYR A 254 -16.67 -1.24 11.40
N THR A 255 -15.57 -1.48 10.70
CA THR A 255 -14.61 -2.55 11.03
C THR A 255 -13.98 -2.36 12.41
N SER A 256 -13.60 -1.12 12.76
CA SER A 256 -13.00 -0.80 14.06
C SER A 256 -13.96 -0.97 15.25
N GLN A 257 -15.27 -1.06 15.01
CA GLN A 257 -16.29 -1.30 16.02
C GLN A 257 -16.68 -2.78 16.16
N LEU A 258 -16.20 -3.67 15.27
CA LEU A 258 -16.50 -5.10 15.34
C LEU A 258 -15.81 -5.75 16.54
N LYS A 259 -16.56 -6.55 17.30
CA LYS A 259 -16.01 -7.44 18.32
C LYS A 259 -15.30 -8.63 17.68
N LYS A 260 -14.13 -8.99 18.20
CA LYS A 260 -13.44 -10.23 17.83
C LYS A 260 -14.13 -11.42 18.51
N PRO A 261 -14.27 -12.57 17.81
CA PRO A 261 -14.80 -13.79 18.42
C PRO A 261 -13.81 -14.41 19.42
N THR A 262 -12.50 -14.18 19.21
CA THR A 262 -11.40 -14.73 20.01
C THR A 262 -10.49 -13.62 20.55
N PRO A 263 -10.99 -12.65 21.34
CA PRO A 263 -10.20 -11.51 21.82
C PRO A 263 -9.06 -11.92 22.77
N TRP A 264 -9.06 -13.15 23.26
CA TRP A 264 -8.03 -13.73 24.13
C TRP A 264 -6.80 -14.29 23.38
N LEU A 265 -6.81 -14.33 22.05
CA LEU A 265 -5.67 -14.80 21.27
C LEU A 265 -4.48 -13.83 21.44
N ASP A 266 -3.30 -14.35 21.78
CA ASP A 266 -2.12 -13.51 22.00
C ASP A 266 -1.51 -13.04 20.66
N HIS A 267 -1.53 -11.73 20.44
CA HIS A 267 -0.92 -11.06 19.30
C HIS A 267 0.32 -10.23 19.66
N SER A 268 0.85 -10.37 20.88
CA SER A 268 2.02 -9.62 21.37
C SER A 268 3.29 -9.81 20.51
N SER A 269 3.42 -10.95 19.85
CA SER A 269 4.54 -11.29 18.95
C SER A 269 4.29 -10.93 17.48
N CYS A 270 3.12 -10.39 17.13
CA CYS A 270 2.78 -10.02 15.76
C CYS A 270 3.37 -8.65 15.37
N ALA A 271 3.66 -8.47 14.08
CA ALA A 271 4.14 -7.22 13.50
C ALA A 271 3.16 -6.70 12.43
N LYS A 272 3.40 -5.52 11.86
CA LYS A 272 2.54 -4.92 10.83
C LYS A 272 2.33 -5.83 9.61
N THR A 273 3.40 -6.45 9.12
CA THR A 273 3.33 -7.33 7.96
C THR A 273 3.17 -8.80 8.32
N PHE A 274 3.19 -9.18 9.60
CA PHE A 274 3.25 -10.59 10.02
C PHE A 274 2.32 -10.89 11.19
N CYS A 275 1.46 -11.91 11.02
CA CYS A 275 0.67 -12.49 12.10
C CYS A 275 1.20 -13.89 12.43
N GLY A 276 1.68 -14.08 13.66
CA GLY A 276 2.20 -15.37 14.14
C GLY A 276 1.14 -16.30 14.72
N ALA A 277 -0.03 -15.78 15.09
CA ALA A 277 -1.04 -16.52 15.86
C ALA A 277 -1.69 -17.69 15.09
N PHE A 278 -1.67 -17.65 13.76
CA PHE A 278 -2.22 -18.72 12.91
C PHE A 278 -1.14 -19.62 12.30
N ARG A 279 0.11 -19.50 12.77
CA ARG A 279 1.22 -20.34 12.28
C ARG A 279 1.12 -21.71 12.94
N ILE A 280 1.06 -22.73 12.10
CA ILE A 280 1.05 -24.12 12.54
C ILE A 280 2.48 -24.61 12.61
N ASP A 281 2.87 -25.13 13.76
CA ASP A 281 4.05 -25.97 13.86
C ASP A 281 3.68 -27.39 13.43
N MET A 282 4.12 -27.77 12.23
CA MET A 282 3.82 -29.08 11.65
C MET A 282 4.35 -30.24 12.50
N SER A 283 5.32 -30.00 13.39
CA SER A 283 5.88 -31.04 14.25
C SER A 283 5.03 -31.35 15.49
N THR A 284 4.19 -30.41 15.92
CA THR A 284 3.34 -30.54 17.12
C THR A 284 1.84 -30.48 16.79
N TYR A 285 1.48 -30.39 15.52
CA TYR A 285 0.11 -30.23 15.09
C TYR A 285 -0.65 -31.56 15.11
N GLU A 286 -1.82 -31.56 15.75
CA GLU A 286 -2.73 -32.69 15.79
C GLU A 286 -4.12 -32.29 15.23
N PRO A 287 -4.80 -33.18 14.49
CA PRO A 287 -6.16 -32.94 14.03
C PRO A 287 -7.13 -32.79 15.22
N ALA A 288 -8.01 -31.80 15.16
CA ALA A 288 -8.96 -31.52 16.24
C ALA A 288 -10.28 -32.26 16.06
N HIS A 289 -10.89 -32.66 17.17
CA HIS A 289 -12.27 -33.10 17.20
C HIS A 289 -13.25 -31.92 17.13
N VAL A 290 -14.53 -32.18 16.82
CA VAL A 290 -15.57 -31.13 16.77
C VAL A 290 -15.82 -30.51 18.15
N GLN A 291 -15.71 -31.33 19.21
CA GLN A 291 -15.92 -30.92 20.59
C GLN A 291 -14.72 -31.34 21.43
N ASP A 292 -14.33 -30.46 22.36
CA ASP A 292 -13.31 -30.76 23.35
C ASP A 292 -13.71 -32.00 24.18
N GLY A 293 -12.78 -32.94 24.35
CA GLY A 293 -13.01 -34.19 25.08
C GLY A 293 -13.63 -35.33 24.27
N CYS A 294 -13.95 -35.12 22.98
CA CYS A 294 -14.28 -36.23 22.08
C CYS A 294 -13.01 -37.02 21.74
N GLY A 295 -13.07 -38.35 21.85
CA GLY A 295 -11.97 -39.26 21.50
C GLY A 295 -12.39 -40.33 20.49
N CYS A 296 -13.22 -39.97 19.51
CA CYS A 296 -13.65 -40.91 18.48
C CYS A 296 -12.47 -41.35 17.60
N GLU A 297 -12.63 -42.48 16.91
CA GLU A 297 -11.59 -42.99 16.02
C GLU A 297 -11.39 -42.10 14.78
N PHE A 298 -10.23 -42.26 14.16
CA PHE A 298 -9.89 -41.63 12.89
C PHE A 298 -10.39 -42.51 11.75
N ILE A 299 -10.98 -41.88 10.74
CA ILE A 299 -11.37 -42.53 9.50
C ILE A 299 -10.33 -42.16 8.45
N GLU A 300 -9.67 -43.17 7.90
CA GLU A 300 -8.61 -43.03 6.91
C GLU A 300 -9.13 -43.28 5.50
N ALA A 301 -8.75 -42.41 4.56
CA ALA A 301 -8.99 -42.60 3.14
C ALA A 301 -7.92 -43.55 2.61
N ASP A 302 -8.32 -44.57 1.83
CA ASP A 302 -7.41 -45.58 1.27
C ASP A 302 -6.20 -44.92 0.57
N PRO A 303 -4.99 -44.92 1.18
CA PRO A 303 -3.86 -44.18 0.65
C PRO A 303 -3.35 -44.76 -0.66
N ALA A 304 -3.48 -46.08 -0.84
CA ALA A 304 -3.06 -46.77 -2.06
C ALA A 304 -3.98 -46.41 -3.23
N LYS A 305 -5.29 -46.28 -2.98
CA LYS A 305 -6.25 -45.84 -3.99
C LYS A 305 -6.08 -44.36 -4.35
N VAL A 306 -5.86 -43.49 -3.36
CA VAL A 306 -5.55 -42.06 -3.58
C VAL A 306 -4.31 -41.90 -4.45
N ALA A 307 -3.20 -42.54 -4.08
CA ALA A 307 -1.97 -42.50 -4.85
C ALA A 307 -2.17 -43.09 -6.25
N GLY A 308 -2.85 -44.25 -6.35
CA GLY A 308 -3.11 -44.92 -7.62
C GLY A 308 -3.93 -44.08 -8.61
N ILE A 309 -4.94 -43.34 -8.15
CA ILE A 309 -5.70 -42.41 -9.02
C ILE A 309 -4.78 -41.30 -9.55
N LEU A 310 -3.95 -40.72 -8.67
CA LEU A 310 -3.04 -39.65 -9.06
C LEU A 310 -1.96 -40.11 -10.04
N THR A 311 -1.36 -41.28 -9.82
CA THR A 311 -0.26 -41.78 -10.66
C THR A 311 -0.73 -42.39 -11.98
N ASN A 312 -1.90 -43.04 -12.00
CA ASN A 312 -2.31 -43.87 -13.13
C ASN A 312 -3.32 -43.19 -14.06
N THR A 313 -3.93 -42.07 -13.66
CA THR A 313 -4.89 -41.32 -14.48
C THR A 313 -4.53 -39.84 -14.51
N ASP A 314 -5.19 -39.05 -15.36
CA ASP A 314 -5.08 -37.58 -15.38
C ASP A 314 -6.14 -36.89 -14.50
N SER A 315 -6.88 -37.66 -13.69
CA SER A 315 -7.95 -37.18 -12.82
C SER A 315 -7.48 -36.96 -11.37
N PHE A 316 -8.39 -36.79 -10.42
CA PHE A 316 -8.08 -36.63 -9.00
C PHE A 316 -9.09 -37.39 -8.12
N PRO A 317 -8.72 -37.78 -6.89
CA PRO A 317 -9.60 -38.52 -6.01
C PRO A 317 -10.67 -37.60 -5.39
N VAL A 318 -11.90 -38.10 -5.30
CA VAL A 318 -13.00 -37.54 -4.51
C VAL A 318 -13.51 -38.59 -3.54
N VAL A 319 -14.16 -38.15 -2.46
CA VAL A 319 -14.62 -39.03 -1.38
C VAL A 319 -16.14 -39.04 -1.34
N ARG A 320 -16.74 -40.23 -1.35
CA ARG A 320 -18.14 -40.43 -0.97
C ARG A 320 -18.20 -40.80 0.50
N VAL A 321 -19.01 -40.07 1.27
CA VAL A 321 -19.31 -40.42 2.66
C VAL A 321 -20.55 -41.31 2.67
N GLU A 322 -20.46 -42.45 3.34
CA GLU A 322 -21.54 -43.44 3.47
C GLU A 322 -21.84 -43.69 4.96
N GLY A 323 -23.04 -44.19 5.24
CA GLY A 323 -23.49 -44.50 6.60
C GLY A 323 -24.22 -43.35 7.29
N ASP A 324 -24.62 -43.58 8.54
CA ASP A 324 -25.22 -42.58 9.43
C ASP A 324 -24.17 -42.03 10.41
N LEU A 325 -24.58 -41.17 11.35
CA LEU A 325 -23.69 -40.56 12.35
C LEU A 325 -22.91 -41.61 13.18
N ASP A 326 -23.47 -42.82 13.33
CA ASP A 326 -22.93 -43.89 14.16
C ASP A 326 -22.08 -44.91 13.36
N ASP A 327 -22.19 -44.99 12.03
CA ASP A 327 -21.39 -45.87 11.14
C ASP A 327 -20.84 -45.13 9.89
N VAL A 328 -20.28 -43.93 10.09
CA VAL A 328 -19.64 -43.14 9.01
C VAL A 328 -18.47 -43.91 8.38
N LYS A 329 -18.50 -44.06 7.06
CA LYS A 329 -17.43 -44.63 6.22
C LYS A 329 -17.12 -43.71 5.05
N ILE A 330 -15.89 -43.79 4.54
CA ILE A 330 -15.49 -43.05 3.35
C ILE A 330 -15.01 -43.97 2.24
N VAL A 331 -15.46 -43.69 1.01
CA VAL A 331 -15.09 -44.41 -0.19
C VAL A 331 -14.37 -43.44 -1.13
N VAL A 332 -13.11 -43.73 -1.43
CA VAL A 332 -12.32 -42.96 -2.41
C VAL A 332 -12.74 -43.37 -3.82
N GLU A 333 -13.05 -42.40 -4.67
CA GLU A 333 -13.47 -42.59 -6.07
C GLU A 333 -12.61 -41.70 -6.99
N GLU A 334 -12.45 -42.11 -8.24
CA GLU A 334 -11.89 -41.22 -9.27
C GLU A 334 -12.95 -40.19 -9.67
N PHE A 335 -12.56 -38.92 -9.82
CA PHE A 335 -13.46 -37.92 -10.37
C PHE A 335 -13.77 -38.18 -11.85
N GLU A 336 -15.05 -38.30 -12.17
CA GLU A 336 -15.55 -38.39 -13.54
C GLU A 336 -16.37 -37.16 -13.93
N GLN A 337 -16.34 -36.80 -15.21
CA GLN A 337 -17.09 -35.64 -15.69
C GLN A 337 -18.60 -35.86 -15.53
N GLY A 338 -19.27 -34.94 -14.82
CA GLY A 338 -20.69 -35.03 -14.51
C GLY A 338 -20.97 -35.37 -13.03
N VAL A 339 -19.97 -35.87 -12.29
CA VAL A 339 -20.10 -36.08 -10.84
C VAL A 339 -20.07 -34.73 -10.11
N SER A 340 -21.09 -34.46 -9.30
CA SER A 340 -21.15 -33.26 -8.45
C SER A 340 -20.39 -33.49 -7.14
N TYR A 341 -19.50 -32.56 -6.81
CA TYR A 341 -18.77 -32.56 -5.54
C TYR A 341 -18.57 -31.16 -4.98
N VAL A 342 -18.33 -31.10 -3.67
CA VAL A 342 -17.99 -29.90 -2.91
C VAL A 342 -16.52 -29.99 -2.52
N ALA A 343 -15.74 -28.96 -2.83
CA ALA A 343 -14.37 -28.83 -2.36
C ALA A 343 -14.33 -27.95 -1.10
N LEU A 344 -13.65 -28.41 -0.06
CA LEU A 344 -13.44 -27.61 1.15
C LEU A 344 -12.23 -26.68 0.98
N SER A 345 -12.43 -25.42 1.34
CA SER A 345 -11.38 -24.44 1.53
C SER A 345 -11.32 -24.09 3.01
N HIS A 346 -10.27 -24.52 3.69
CA HIS A 346 -10.26 -24.50 5.15
C HIS A 346 -8.92 -24.03 5.72
N VAL A 347 -8.95 -23.53 6.96
CA VAL A 347 -7.74 -23.12 7.68
C VAL A 347 -7.26 -24.31 8.50
N TRP A 348 -6.11 -24.91 8.15
CA TRP A 348 -5.56 -26.04 8.93
C TRP A 348 -5.41 -25.74 10.43
N ALA A 349 -5.21 -24.47 10.83
CA ALA A 349 -5.07 -24.09 12.23
C ALA A 349 -6.36 -24.35 13.03
N ASP A 350 -7.50 -24.53 12.34
CA ASP A 350 -8.78 -24.93 12.92
C ASP A 350 -8.92 -26.46 13.11
N GLY A 351 -7.84 -27.23 12.89
CA GLY A 351 -7.75 -28.65 13.25
C GLY A 351 -8.24 -29.65 12.19
N LEU A 352 -8.42 -29.22 10.94
CA LEU A 352 -8.88 -30.09 9.84
C LEU A 352 -7.75 -30.59 8.90
N GLY A 353 -6.50 -30.29 9.21
CA GLY A 353 -5.31 -30.86 8.56
C GLY A 353 -4.89 -32.19 9.20
N ASN A 354 -4.03 -32.95 8.53
CA ASN A 354 -3.30 -34.07 9.12
C ASN A 354 -1.97 -34.29 8.37
N PRO A 355 -0.80 -34.01 8.99
CA PRO A 355 0.49 -34.15 8.33
C PRO A 355 1.00 -35.60 8.26
N ALA A 356 0.42 -36.52 9.04
CA ALA A 356 0.94 -37.87 9.23
C ALA A 356 0.18 -38.93 8.41
N SER A 357 -1.11 -38.76 8.18
CA SER A 357 -1.93 -39.72 7.42
C SER A 357 -3.11 -39.04 6.71
N ASN A 358 -3.70 -39.74 5.74
CA ASN A 358 -4.88 -39.28 5.02
C ASN A 358 -6.18 -39.54 5.81
N SER A 359 -6.26 -39.02 7.02
CA SER A 359 -7.36 -39.34 7.96
C SER A 359 -7.82 -38.13 8.78
N LEU A 360 -9.08 -38.19 9.22
CA LEU A 360 -9.67 -37.23 10.15
C LEU A 360 -10.53 -37.92 11.21
N PRO A 361 -10.75 -37.28 12.38
CA PRO A 361 -11.69 -37.79 13.36
C PRO A 361 -13.09 -38.01 12.79
N LYS A 362 -13.73 -39.13 13.15
CA LYS A 362 -15.10 -39.48 12.71
C LYS A 362 -16.10 -38.35 12.90
N CYS A 363 -16.05 -37.64 14.02
CA CYS A 363 -16.93 -36.51 14.28
C CYS A 363 -16.79 -35.36 13.27
N GLN A 364 -15.56 -35.12 12.76
CA GLN A 364 -15.33 -34.08 11.74
C GLN A 364 -15.90 -34.51 10.39
N ILE A 365 -15.72 -35.78 10.00
CA ILE A 365 -16.32 -36.29 8.76
C ILE A 365 -17.84 -36.22 8.82
N ALA A 366 -18.45 -36.64 9.94
CA ALA A 366 -19.89 -36.51 10.17
C ALA A 366 -20.38 -35.06 10.05
N ARG A 367 -19.67 -34.12 10.69
CA ARG A 367 -19.97 -32.69 10.60
C ARG A 367 -19.89 -32.20 9.15
N ILE A 368 -18.79 -32.49 8.46
CA ILE A 368 -18.57 -32.04 7.08
C ILE A 368 -19.65 -32.61 6.15
N SER A 369 -20.00 -33.90 6.30
CA SER A 369 -21.08 -34.53 5.53
C SER A 369 -22.40 -33.78 5.67
N LYS A 370 -22.75 -33.39 6.90
CA LYS A 370 -23.95 -32.58 7.13
C LYS A 370 -23.85 -31.21 6.45
N LEU A 371 -22.73 -30.52 6.59
CA LEU A 371 -22.53 -29.19 5.99
C LEU A 371 -22.65 -29.24 4.46
N ILE A 372 -22.12 -30.27 3.79
CA ILE A 372 -22.23 -30.39 2.33
C ILE A 372 -23.64 -30.78 1.88
N ASP A 373 -24.37 -31.57 2.67
CA ASP A 373 -25.76 -31.97 2.38
C ASP A 373 -26.73 -30.78 2.51
N ASP A 374 -26.44 -29.83 3.40
CA ASP A 374 -27.20 -28.60 3.61
C ASP A 374 -27.00 -27.55 2.49
N LEU A 375 -26.03 -27.74 1.60
CA LEU A 375 -25.79 -26.84 0.47
C LEU A 375 -26.82 -27.00 -0.66
N PRO A 376 -27.06 -25.96 -1.47
CA PRO A 376 -27.90 -26.07 -2.66
C PRO A 376 -27.39 -27.17 -3.61
N ARG A 377 -28.25 -28.13 -3.93
CA ARG A 377 -27.91 -29.25 -4.81
C ARG A 377 -27.79 -28.84 -6.27
N ALA A 378 -26.98 -29.57 -7.03
CA ALA A 378 -26.93 -29.43 -8.48
C ALA A 378 -28.31 -29.75 -9.11
N PRO A 379 -28.76 -28.99 -10.12
CA PRO A 379 -30.03 -29.24 -10.79
C PRO A 379 -30.13 -30.69 -11.29
N GLY A 380 -31.18 -31.40 -10.88
CA GLY A 380 -31.44 -32.79 -11.29
C GLY A 380 -30.67 -33.87 -10.52
N SER A 381 -29.84 -33.51 -9.52
CA SER A 381 -29.14 -34.49 -8.68
C SER A 381 -29.98 -34.93 -7.48
N THR A 382 -30.19 -36.23 -7.33
CA THR A 382 -30.84 -36.85 -6.16
C THR A 382 -29.83 -37.38 -5.14
N GLU A 383 -28.61 -37.68 -5.58
CA GLU A 383 -27.52 -38.18 -4.73
C GLU A 383 -26.87 -37.07 -3.90
N SER A 384 -26.34 -37.43 -2.73
CA SER A 384 -25.48 -36.54 -1.94
C SER A 384 -24.19 -36.20 -2.71
N PRO A 385 -23.71 -34.95 -2.59
CA PRO A 385 -22.50 -34.53 -3.27
C PRO A 385 -21.28 -35.27 -2.72
N ARG A 386 -20.30 -35.53 -3.59
CA ARG A 386 -18.99 -36.04 -3.14
C ARG A 386 -18.23 -34.91 -2.44
N LEU A 387 -17.26 -35.29 -1.62
CA LEU A 387 -16.38 -34.39 -0.90
C LEU A 387 -14.98 -34.41 -1.52
N TRP A 388 -14.38 -33.24 -1.65
CA TRP A 388 -12.94 -33.12 -1.79
C TRP A 388 -12.38 -32.32 -0.61
N LEU A 389 -11.40 -32.91 0.07
CA LEU A 389 -10.67 -32.29 1.17
C LEU A 389 -9.20 -32.70 1.03
N ASP A 390 -8.30 -31.73 1.04
CA ASP A 390 -6.86 -31.94 0.88
C ASP A 390 -6.31 -32.97 1.87
N THR A 391 -6.75 -32.95 3.13
CA THR A 391 -6.35 -33.94 4.14
C THR A 391 -6.66 -35.38 3.74
N LEU A 392 -7.77 -35.63 3.04
CA LEU A 392 -8.19 -36.98 2.62
C LEU A 392 -7.73 -37.34 1.20
N CYS A 393 -7.63 -36.35 0.31
CA CYS A 393 -7.41 -36.54 -1.12
C CYS A 393 -5.97 -36.24 -1.58
N CYS A 394 -5.15 -35.55 -0.77
CA CYS A 394 -3.76 -35.23 -1.08
C CYS A 394 -2.82 -36.15 -0.27
N PRO A 395 -2.06 -37.05 -0.92
CA PRO A 395 -1.26 -38.03 -0.22
C PRO A 395 -0.13 -37.39 0.59
N VAL A 396 0.26 -38.07 1.67
CA VAL A 396 1.43 -37.68 2.49
C VAL A 396 2.75 -38.00 1.77
N GLU A 397 2.74 -39.07 0.97
CA GLU A 397 3.88 -39.57 0.18
C GLU A 397 4.31 -38.55 -0.89
N VAL A 398 5.62 -38.24 -0.94
CA VAL A 398 6.17 -37.06 -1.63
C VAL A 398 5.91 -37.08 -3.13
N GLU A 399 6.08 -38.21 -3.81
CA GLU A 399 5.98 -38.32 -5.26
C GLU A 399 4.54 -38.10 -5.71
N SER A 400 3.59 -38.83 -5.11
CA SER A 400 2.17 -38.66 -5.38
C SER A 400 1.64 -37.30 -4.93
N LYS A 401 2.20 -36.70 -3.87
CA LYS A 401 1.85 -35.36 -3.40
C LYS A 401 2.17 -34.30 -4.44
N MET A 402 3.32 -34.40 -5.09
CA MET A 402 3.70 -33.47 -6.15
C MET A 402 2.69 -33.51 -7.30
N ILE A 403 2.22 -34.70 -7.70
CA ILE A 403 1.17 -34.85 -8.73
C ILE A 403 -0.15 -34.21 -8.26
N CYS A 404 -0.52 -34.41 -6.99
CA CYS A 404 -1.71 -33.76 -6.43
C CYS A 404 -1.61 -32.24 -6.45
N LEU A 405 -0.45 -31.67 -6.10
CA LEU A 405 -0.22 -30.23 -6.13
C LEU A 405 -0.27 -29.65 -7.55
N GLU A 406 0.12 -30.42 -8.58
CA GLU A 406 -0.05 -30.02 -9.98
C GLU A 406 -1.55 -29.99 -10.40
N ARG A 407 -2.40 -30.82 -9.80
CA ARG A 407 -3.83 -30.97 -10.15
C ARG A 407 -4.78 -30.16 -9.27
N ILE A 408 -4.31 -29.62 -8.14
CA ILE A 408 -5.17 -28.96 -7.14
C ILE A 408 -5.99 -27.79 -7.73
N ALA A 409 -5.46 -27.09 -8.72
CA ALA A 409 -6.16 -26.02 -9.40
C ALA A 409 -7.46 -26.52 -10.06
N ASP A 410 -7.42 -27.71 -10.67
CA ASP A 410 -8.55 -28.30 -11.35
C ASP A 410 -9.64 -28.78 -10.39
N VAL A 411 -9.25 -29.19 -9.18
CA VAL A 411 -10.19 -29.53 -8.10
C VAL A 411 -11.09 -28.34 -7.80
N TYR A 412 -10.53 -27.16 -7.55
CA TYR A 412 -11.37 -26.00 -7.20
C TYR A 412 -12.13 -25.44 -8.40
N ARG A 413 -11.53 -25.53 -9.60
CA ARG A 413 -12.15 -25.09 -10.86
C ARG A 413 -13.36 -25.94 -11.29
N LYS A 414 -13.33 -27.26 -10.99
CA LYS A 414 -14.39 -28.21 -11.39
C LYS A 414 -15.43 -28.44 -10.29
N ALA A 415 -15.18 -28.02 -9.05
CA ALA A 415 -16.12 -28.16 -7.95
C ALA A 415 -17.45 -27.46 -8.22
N HIS A 416 -18.55 -28.06 -7.76
CA HIS A 416 -19.87 -27.45 -7.86
C HIS A 416 -19.99 -26.26 -6.89
N HIS A 417 -19.55 -26.48 -5.66
CA HIS A 417 -19.32 -25.44 -4.66
C HIS A 417 -17.93 -25.57 -4.07
N VAL A 418 -17.30 -24.44 -3.77
CA VAL A 418 -16.19 -24.38 -2.81
C VAL A 418 -16.76 -23.87 -1.49
N LEU A 419 -16.65 -24.67 -0.42
CA LEU A 419 -17.14 -24.33 0.90
C LEU A 419 -15.99 -23.82 1.77
N VAL A 420 -16.06 -22.57 2.20
CA VAL A 420 -15.11 -21.93 3.11
C VAL A 420 -15.47 -22.28 4.55
N LEU A 421 -14.53 -22.89 5.27
CA LEU A 421 -14.60 -23.15 6.70
C LEU A 421 -13.50 -22.37 7.42
N ASP A 422 -13.92 -21.41 8.24
CA ASP A 422 -13.06 -20.56 9.07
C ASP A 422 -13.75 -20.34 10.41
N THR A 423 -13.08 -20.73 11.50
CA THR A 423 -13.66 -20.64 12.86
C THR A 423 -14.08 -19.22 13.24
N SER A 424 -13.37 -18.20 12.74
CA SER A 424 -13.70 -16.79 12.98
C SER A 424 -15.00 -16.35 12.30
N LEU A 425 -15.46 -17.07 11.28
CA LEU A 425 -16.73 -16.82 10.59
C LEU A 425 -17.86 -17.70 11.14
N THR A 426 -17.57 -18.97 11.48
CA THR A 426 -18.56 -19.87 12.09
C THR A 426 -18.97 -19.48 13.51
N ALA A 427 -18.35 -18.45 14.10
CA ALA A 427 -18.77 -17.84 15.35
C ALA A 427 -20.02 -16.94 15.21
N PHE A 428 -20.38 -16.55 13.98
CA PHE A 428 -21.49 -15.65 13.69
C PHE A 428 -22.59 -16.38 12.94
N LYS A 429 -23.85 -15.95 13.11
CA LYS A 429 -24.98 -16.48 12.33
C LYS A 429 -25.05 -15.76 10.99
N TYR A 430 -25.50 -16.46 9.96
CA TYR A 430 -25.92 -15.84 8.71
C TYR A 430 -27.27 -15.15 8.91
N GLU A 431 -28.25 -15.84 9.51
CA GLU A 431 -29.57 -15.28 9.71
C GLU A 431 -29.58 -14.28 10.86
N GLY A 432 -30.06 -13.06 10.57
CA GLY A 432 -30.19 -11.99 11.54
C GLY A 432 -28.92 -11.15 11.74
N THR A 433 -27.83 -11.42 11.01
CA THR A 433 -26.64 -10.55 10.99
C THR A 433 -26.59 -9.77 9.68
N SER A 434 -26.25 -8.48 9.76
CA SER A 434 -26.12 -7.62 8.58
C SER A 434 -25.15 -8.20 7.53
N PRO A 435 -25.49 -8.20 6.23
CA PRO A 435 -24.56 -8.62 5.19
C PRO A 435 -23.30 -7.76 5.14
N ALA A 436 -23.35 -6.50 5.62
CA ALA A 436 -22.17 -5.65 5.78
C ALA A 436 -21.16 -6.27 6.74
N GLU A 437 -21.61 -6.72 7.91
CA GLU A 437 -20.75 -7.36 8.91
C GLU A 437 -20.18 -8.68 8.41
N LEU A 438 -21.03 -9.55 7.84
CA LEU A 438 -20.61 -10.86 7.34
C LEU A 438 -19.52 -10.74 6.26
N LEU A 439 -19.68 -9.80 5.33
CA LEU A 439 -18.75 -9.57 4.24
C LEU A 439 -17.45 -8.88 4.69
N VAL A 440 -17.52 -7.89 5.57
CA VAL A 440 -16.34 -7.23 6.15
C VAL A 440 -15.52 -8.23 6.96
N ARG A 441 -16.17 -9.11 7.73
CA ARG A 441 -15.49 -10.20 8.45
C ARG A 441 -14.82 -11.18 7.48
N ALA A 442 -15.55 -11.66 6.47
CA ALA A 442 -15.05 -12.63 5.51
C ALA A 442 -13.86 -12.11 4.69
N PHE A 443 -13.96 -10.93 4.08
CA PHE A 443 -12.94 -10.43 3.16
C PHE A 443 -11.89 -9.54 3.84
N GLY A 444 -12.29 -8.78 4.87
CA GLY A 444 -11.40 -7.89 5.60
C GLY A 444 -10.59 -8.60 6.67
N CYS A 445 -11.22 -9.49 7.46
CA CYS A 445 -10.68 -9.88 8.77
C CYS A 445 -10.33 -11.37 8.91
N SER A 446 -10.90 -12.25 8.09
CA SER A 446 -10.82 -13.69 8.31
C SER A 446 -9.41 -14.26 8.02
N PRO A 447 -8.93 -15.21 8.85
CA PRO A 447 -7.70 -15.98 8.60
C PRO A 447 -7.66 -16.68 7.24
N TRP A 448 -8.80 -17.09 6.68
CA TRP A 448 -8.91 -17.62 5.33
C TRP A 448 -8.36 -16.63 4.28
N MET A 449 -8.56 -15.32 4.44
CA MET A 449 -7.97 -14.31 3.55
C MET A 449 -6.48 -14.03 3.81
N ARG A 450 -5.86 -14.71 4.78
CA ARG A 450 -4.47 -14.50 5.19
C ARG A 450 -3.53 -15.64 4.79
N ARG A 451 -4.04 -16.75 4.24
CA ARG A 451 -3.20 -17.88 3.78
C ARG A 451 -3.03 -17.83 2.28
N LEU A 452 -1.86 -18.27 1.79
CA LEU A 452 -1.58 -18.27 0.36
C LEU A 452 -2.41 -19.32 -0.38
N TRP A 453 -2.47 -20.55 0.14
CA TRP A 453 -3.19 -21.65 -0.51
C TRP A 453 -4.68 -21.35 -0.69
N THR A 454 -5.34 -20.81 0.33
CA THR A 454 -6.77 -20.43 0.27
C THR A 454 -7.11 -19.39 -0.80
N LEU A 455 -6.12 -18.62 -1.30
CA LEU A 455 -6.33 -17.68 -2.40
C LEU A 455 -6.79 -18.39 -3.67
N GLN A 456 -6.07 -19.43 -4.11
CA GLN A 456 -6.44 -20.16 -5.32
C GLN A 456 -7.74 -20.95 -5.13
N GLU A 457 -8.01 -21.43 -3.92
CA GLU A 457 -9.22 -22.18 -3.57
C GLU A 457 -10.46 -21.31 -3.76
N GLY A 458 -10.42 -20.06 -3.28
CA GLY A 458 -11.48 -19.08 -3.47
C GLY A 458 -11.54 -18.50 -4.88
N ALA A 459 -10.39 -18.19 -5.49
CA ALA A 459 -10.33 -17.52 -6.79
C ALA A 459 -10.77 -18.42 -7.95
N LEU A 460 -10.51 -19.72 -7.88
CA LEU A 460 -10.89 -20.70 -8.91
C LEU A 460 -12.32 -21.22 -8.75
N ALA A 461 -12.99 -20.92 -7.63
CA ALA A 461 -14.34 -21.37 -7.34
C ALA A 461 -15.37 -20.88 -8.37
N ARG A 462 -16.24 -21.78 -8.84
CA ARG A 462 -17.43 -21.40 -9.64
C ARG A 462 -18.46 -20.71 -8.76
N THR A 463 -18.72 -21.31 -7.61
CA THR A 463 -19.63 -20.83 -6.57
C THR A 463 -18.89 -20.92 -5.24
N LEU A 464 -18.77 -19.79 -4.54
CA LEU A 464 -18.11 -19.72 -3.23
C LEU A 464 -19.18 -19.63 -2.14
N GLN A 465 -19.20 -20.63 -1.27
CA GLN A 465 -20.10 -20.70 -0.12
C GLN A 465 -19.28 -20.48 1.14
N ILE A 466 -19.75 -19.63 2.05
CA ILE A 466 -19.06 -19.36 3.32
C ILE A 466 -19.90 -19.92 4.45
N GLN A 467 -19.35 -20.82 5.24
CA GLN A 467 -20.08 -21.40 6.37
C GLN A 467 -20.13 -20.43 7.55
N TYR A 468 -21.33 -20.20 8.07
CA TYR A 468 -21.60 -19.50 9.32
C TYR A 468 -22.13 -20.49 10.37
N ALA A 469 -22.48 -20.02 11.58
CA ALA A 469 -22.89 -20.87 12.70
C ALA A 469 -24.13 -21.73 12.38
N ASP A 470 -25.06 -21.19 11.59
CA ASP A 470 -26.38 -21.74 11.29
C ASP A 470 -26.48 -22.31 9.87
N LYS A 471 -25.93 -21.63 8.85
CA LYS A 471 -25.94 -22.10 7.46
C LYS A 471 -24.81 -21.50 6.62
N ALA A 472 -24.64 -22.01 5.41
CA ALA A 472 -23.73 -21.41 4.43
C ALA A 472 -24.40 -20.25 3.67
N GLY A 473 -23.64 -19.17 3.45
CA GLY A 473 -24.03 -18.01 2.67
C GLY A 473 -23.30 -17.92 1.35
N ASN A 474 -24.03 -17.70 0.26
CA ASN A 474 -23.44 -17.40 -1.04
C ASN A 474 -22.95 -15.95 -1.08
N ASN A 475 -21.68 -15.75 -1.40
CA ASN A 475 -21.05 -14.43 -1.37
C ASN A 475 -21.63 -13.43 -2.39
N ILE A 476 -22.05 -13.88 -3.58
CA ILE A 476 -22.68 -13.01 -4.60
C ILE A 476 -24.07 -12.56 -4.13
N ALA A 477 -24.85 -13.45 -3.52
CA ALA A 477 -26.13 -13.09 -2.91
C ALA A 477 -25.93 -12.05 -1.80
N MET A 478 -24.99 -12.27 -0.87
CA MET A 478 -24.69 -11.30 0.19
C MET A 478 -24.24 -9.93 -0.37
N LEU A 479 -23.42 -9.92 -1.42
CA LEU A 479 -23.02 -8.68 -2.10
C LEU A 479 -24.21 -7.96 -2.75
N THR A 480 -25.17 -8.71 -3.27
CA THR A 480 -26.40 -8.16 -3.87
C THR A 480 -27.32 -7.57 -2.80
N ASP A 481 -27.43 -8.24 -1.66
CA ASP A 481 -28.19 -7.75 -0.50
C ASP A 481 -27.56 -6.47 0.05
N LEU A 482 -26.23 -6.43 0.20
CA LEU A 482 -25.51 -5.24 0.65
C LEU A 482 -25.62 -4.08 -0.36
N TRP A 483 -25.56 -4.34 -1.66
CA TRP A 483 -25.84 -3.32 -2.69
C TRP A 483 -27.24 -2.74 -2.54
N THR A 484 -28.23 -3.60 -2.25
CA THR A 484 -29.62 -3.18 -2.05
C THR A 484 -29.77 -2.27 -0.84
N LEU A 485 -29.10 -2.60 0.27
CA LEU A 485 -28.99 -1.71 1.43
C LEU A 485 -28.29 -0.39 1.06
N GLY A 486 -27.18 -0.46 0.32
CA GLY A 486 -26.41 0.71 -0.10
C GLY A 486 -27.21 1.71 -0.95
N LYS A 487 -28.17 1.25 -1.75
CA LYS A 487 -29.08 2.14 -2.50
C LYS A 487 -29.99 2.97 -1.60
N GLN A 488 -30.27 2.49 -0.39
CA GLN A 488 -31.10 3.18 0.60
C GLN A 488 -30.25 4.04 1.55
N ASP A 489 -29.01 3.63 1.79
CA ASP A 489 -28.10 4.31 2.71
C ASP A 489 -26.65 4.24 2.17
N SER A 490 -26.14 5.40 1.78
CA SER A 490 -24.82 5.54 1.14
C SER A 490 -23.65 5.10 2.02
N ARG A 491 -23.85 4.97 3.34
CA ARG A 491 -22.82 4.43 4.25
C ARG A 491 -22.53 2.97 3.93
N TYR A 492 -23.58 2.17 3.69
CA TYR A 492 -23.45 0.78 3.26
C TYR A 492 -22.99 0.66 1.81
N MET A 493 -23.29 1.65 0.96
CA MET A 493 -22.74 1.70 -0.40
C MET A 493 -21.21 1.81 -0.39
N ARG A 494 -20.63 2.60 0.53
CA ARG A 494 -19.17 2.67 0.69
C ARG A 494 -18.58 1.34 1.15
N ILE A 495 -19.21 0.68 2.13
CA ILE A 495 -18.81 -0.66 2.59
C ILE A 495 -18.88 -1.66 1.42
N TRP A 496 -19.95 -1.62 0.63
CA TRP A 496 -20.09 -2.47 -0.55
C TRP A 496 -18.96 -2.27 -1.56
N GLN A 497 -18.58 -1.03 -1.86
CA GLN A 497 -17.50 -0.73 -2.81
C GLN A 497 -16.15 -1.32 -2.34
N ASP A 498 -15.82 -1.16 -1.05
CA ASP A 498 -14.57 -1.68 -0.51
C ASP A 498 -14.55 -3.23 -0.48
N VAL A 499 -15.65 -3.86 -0.04
CA VAL A 499 -15.77 -5.33 -0.07
C VAL A 499 -15.74 -5.85 -1.50
N LEU A 500 -16.46 -5.20 -2.42
CA LEU A 500 -16.47 -5.59 -3.84
C LEU A 500 -15.06 -5.48 -4.44
N ASN A 501 -14.26 -4.48 -4.05
CA ASN A 501 -12.88 -4.37 -4.51
C ASN A 501 -12.03 -5.57 -4.05
N GLU A 502 -12.13 -5.98 -2.78
CA GLU A 502 -11.43 -7.17 -2.28
C GLU A 502 -11.94 -8.45 -2.95
N PHE A 503 -13.24 -8.57 -3.17
CA PHE A 503 -13.82 -9.71 -3.86
C PHE A 503 -13.41 -9.76 -5.34
N SER A 504 -13.38 -8.61 -6.02
CA SER A 504 -12.96 -8.50 -7.43
C SER A 504 -11.50 -8.90 -7.62
N GLN A 505 -10.64 -8.64 -6.63
CA GLN A 505 -9.26 -9.11 -6.63
C GLN A 505 -9.18 -10.65 -6.64
N LEU A 506 -10.10 -11.37 -5.96
CA LEU A 506 -10.19 -12.83 -6.07
C LEU A 506 -10.68 -13.27 -7.45
N LEU A 507 -11.69 -12.58 -7.99
CA LEU A 507 -12.24 -12.88 -9.32
C LEU A 507 -11.24 -12.65 -10.45
N GLY A 508 -10.21 -11.80 -10.25
CA GLY A 508 -9.17 -11.52 -11.24
C GLY A 508 -8.39 -12.74 -11.73
N PHE A 509 -8.47 -13.88 -11.04
CA PHE A 509 -7.86 -15.16 -11.45
C PHE A 509 -8.89 -16.21 -11.88
N SER A 510 -10.19 -15.89 -11.77
CA SER A 510 -11.26 -16.85 -12.00
C SER A 510 -11.41 -17.16 -13.49
N PRO A 511 -11.50 -18.43 -13.89
CA PRO A 511 -11.48 -18.84 -15.29
C PRO A 511 -12.84 -18.69 -15.99
N LYS A 512 -13.84 -17.96 -15.45
CA LYS A 512 -15.28 -18.07 -15.78
C LYS A 512 -15.62 -18.04 -17.27
N THR A 513 -15.46 -19.19 -17.93
CA THR A 513 -16.06 -19.59 -19.18
C THR A 513 -17.25 -20.50 -18.85
N GLY A 514 -18.45 -20.02 -19.12
CA GLY A 514 -19.71 -20.75 -19.03
C GLY A 514 -20.76 -20.00 -19.86
N PRO A 515 -21.82 -20.66 -20.36
CA PRO A 515 -22.83 -20.04 -21.23
C PRO A 515 -23.55 -18.85 -20.58
N GLU A 516 -23.58 -18.75 -19.25
CA GLU A 516 -24.10 -17.60 -18.49
C GLU A 516 -23.14 -16.41 -18.34
N ASN A 517 -21.86 -16.53 -18.72
CA ASN A 517 -20.89 -15.45 -18.54
C ASN A 517 -20.55 -14.77 -19.88
N VAL A 518 -21.07 -13.55 -20.05
CA VAL A 518 -20.96 -12.73 -21.27
C VAL A 518 -19.64 -11.93 -21.34
N LEU A 519 -18.87 -11.87 -20.25
CA LEU A 519 -17.64 -11.07 -20.17
C LEU A 519 -16.43 -11.84 -20.72
N LYS A 520 -15.77 -11.29 -21.75
CA LYS A 520 -14.46 -11.78 -22.25
C LYS A 520 -13.38 -11.45 -21.22
N TRP A 521 -12.74 -12.47 -20.66
CA TRP A 521 -11.72 -12.31 -19.61
C TRP A 521 -10.34 -12.01 -20.19
N GLN A 522 -9.65 -11.04 -19.57
CA GLN A 522 -8.25 -10.71 -19.84
C GLN A 522 -7.32 -11.61 -19.01
N GLN A 523 -6.05 -11.73 -19.42
CA GLN A 523 -5.03 -12.44 -18.63
C GLN A 523 -4.90 -11.81 -17.23
N PRO A 524 -4.69 -12.61 -16.16
CA PRO A 524 -4.46 -12.07 -14.82
C PRO A 524 -3.28 -11.09 -14.82
N GLN A 525 -3.46 -9.93 -14.19
CA GLN A 525 -2.42 -8.92 -14.12
C GLN A 525 -1.49 -9.14 -12.92
N VAL A 526 -0.19 -8.88 -13.10
CA VAL A 526 0.81 -8.99 -12.02
C VAL A 526 0.54 -7.99 -10.89
N THR A 527 -0.05 -6.84 -11.19
CA THR A 527 -0.52 -5.86 -10.20
C THR A 527 -1.60 -6.45 -9.29
N THR A 528 -2.58 -7.18 -9.85
CA THR A 528 -3.61 -7.91 -9.09
C THR A 528 -3.01 -9.02 -8.24
N LEU A 529 -2.02 -9.76 -8.79
CA LEU A 529 -1.26 -10.75 -8.03
C LEU A 529 -0.57 -10.10 -6.83
N GLN A 530 0.16 -9.01 -7.03
CA GLN A 530 0.87 -8.35 -5.93
C GLN A 530 -0.06 -7.87 -4.81
N ARG A 531 -1.23 -7.33 -5.15
CA ARG A 531 -2.23 -6.88 -4.17
C ARG A 531 -2.75 -8.05 -3.33
N THR A 532 -3.14 -9.14 -3.97
CA THR A 532 -3.73 -10.30 -3.27
C THR A 532 -2.73 -11.08 -2.42
N LEU A 533 -1.45 -11.01 -2.75
CA LEU A 533 -0.36 -11.66 -2.01
C LEU A 533 0.12 -10.86 -0.80
N ASN A 534 -0.09 -9.55 -0.75
CA ASN A 534 0.58 -8.65 0.20
C ASN A 534 0.42 -9.05 1.67
N PHE A 535 -0.78 -9.50 2.07
CA PHE A 535 -1.08 -9.87 3.45
C PHE A 535 -1.19 -11.38 3.67
N ARG A 536 -0.74 -12.20 2.70
CA ARG A 536 -0.82 -13.66 2.77
C ARG A 536 0.48 -14.28 3.27
N THR A 537 0.36 -15.36 4.02
CA THR A 537 1.48 -16.16 4.53
C THR A 537 1.46 -17.57 3.95
N VAL A 538 2.63 -18.23 4.01
CA VAL A 538 2.79 -19.62 3.61
C VAL A 538 3.65 -20.35 4.66
N SER A 539 3.28 -21.59 5.01
CA SER A 539 4.04 -22.38 5.98
C SER A 539 5.32 -22.96 5.38
N VAL A 540 5.31 -23.28 4.08
CA VAL A 540 6.46 -23.79 3.32
C VAL A 540 6.84 -22.75 2.27
N PRO A 541 7.97 -22.01 2.43
CA PRO A 541 8.34 -20.93 1.50
C PRO A 541 8.47 -21.37 0.03
N ALA A 542 8.81 -22.64 -0.21
CA ALA A 542 8.94 -23.19 -1.57
C ALA A 542 7.59 -23.37 -2.30
N ASP A 543 6.46 -23.25 -1.60
CA ASP A 543 5.12 -23.35 -2.19
C ASP A 543 4.66 -22.03 -2.81
N GLU A 544 5.29 -20.90 -2.45
CA GLU A 544 4.89 -19.59 -2.97
C GLU A 544 4.88 -19.54 -4.50
N ALA A 545 5.97 -20.02 -5.11
CA ALA A 545 6.12 -20.09 -6.56
C ALA A 545 5.09 -21.03 -7.22
N LEU A 546 4.65 -22.09 -6.53
CA LEU A 546 3.65 -23.03 -7.03
C LEU A 546 2.26 -22.37 -7.06
N CYS A 547 1.86 -21.71 -5.99
CA CYS A 547 0.60 -20.97 -5.94
C CYS A 547 0.54 -19.87 -7.01
N ILE A 548 1.64 -19.12 -7.19
CA ILE A 548 1.73 -18.10 -8.25
C ILE A 548 1.59 -18.74 -9.64
N SER A 549 2.21 -19.90 -9.86
CA SER A 549 2.13 -20.60 -11.14
C SER A 549 0.68 -20.92 -11.53
N THR A 550 -0.14 -21.36 -10.58
CA THR A 550 -1.55 -21.63 -10.80
C THR A 550 -2.33 -20.36 -11.14
N LEU A 551 -2.17 -19.31 -10.34
CA LEU A 551 -2.92 -18.06 -10.48
C LEU A 551 -2.59 -17.35 -11.80
N MET A 552 -1.34 -17.40 -12.23
CA MET A 552 -0.84 -16.76 -13.45
C MET A 552 -0.81 -17.70 -14.66
N LYS A 553 -1.33 -18.93 -14.56
CA LYS A 553 -1.38 -19.94 -15.63
C LYS A 553 0.01 -20.26 -16.24
N LEU A 554 1.02 -20.41 -15.39
CA LEU A 554 2.39 -20.74 -15.76
C LEU A 554 2.61 -22.27 -15.76
N ASP A 555 3.73 -22.71 -16.31
CA ASP A 555 4.15 -24.11 -16.28
C ASP A 555 4.58 -24.54 -14.87
N THR A 556 3.62 -25.08 -14.10
CA THR A 556 3.82 -25.56 -12.73
C THR A 556 4.85 -26.68 -12.66
N LYS A 557 4.89 -27.59 -13.65
CA LYS A 557 5.83 -28.72 -13.68
C LYS A 557 7.27 -28.24 -13.80
N TYR A 558 7.51 -27.26 -14.68
CA TYR A 558 8.82 -26.61 -14.80
C TYR A 558 9.24 -25.96 -13.48
N ILE A 559 8.34 -25.22 -12.84
CA ILE A 559 8.61 -24.50 -11.59
C ILE A 559 8.88 -25.49 -10.44
N ALA A 560 8.06 -26.53 -10.31
CA ALA A 560 8.15 -27.55 -9.25
C ALA A 560 9.47 -28.32 -9.26
N ALA A 561 10.07 -28.52 -10.43
CA ALA A 561 11.38 -29.16 -10.59
C ALA A 561 12.56 -28.32 -10.04
N GLY A 562 12.34 -27.07 -9.61
CA GLY A 562 13.32 -26.28 -8.88
C GLY A 562 13.56 -26.79 -7.45
N ARG A 563 14.83 -26.88 -7.03
CA ARG A 563 15.21 -27.32 -5.68
C ARG A 563 15.19 -26.16 -4.68
N GLY A 564 14.23 -26.17 -3.75
CA GLY A 564 14.08 -25.15 -2.71
C GLY A 564 13.44 -23.85 -3.20
N ALA A 565 13.18 -22.93 -2.27
CA ALA A 565 12.38 -21.73 -2.53
C ALA A 565 13.00 -20.81 -3.60
N SER A 566 14.29 -20.48 -3.49
CA SER A 566 14.94 -19.54 -4.42
C SER A 566 14.96 -20.03 -5.87
N GLN A 567 15.21 -21.34 -6.09
CA GLN A 567 15.23 -21.89 -7.45
C GLN A 567 13.83 -21.99 -8.05
N ARG A 568 12.81 -22.34 -7.26
CA ARG A 568 11.42 -22.31 -7.74
C ARG A 568 10.98 -20.88 -8.06
N MET A 569 11.36 -19.91 -7.23
CA MET A 569 11.04 -18.50 -7.46
C MET A 569 11.74 -17.95 -8.72
N LYS A 570 13.01 -18.29 -8.95
CA LYS A 570 13.72 -18.00 -10.21
C LYS A 570 12.95 -18.54 -11.42
N ARG A 571 12.56 -19.82 -11.38
CA ARG A 571 11.79 -20.46 -12.46
C ARG A 571 10.41 -19.85 -12.67
N MET A 572 9.78 -19.40 -11.60
CA MET A 572 8.51 -18.66 -11.67
C MET A 572 8.73 -17.34 -12.41
N TRP A 573 9.77 -16.57 -12.08
CA TRP A 573 10.10 -15.33 -12.78
C TRP A 573 10.42 -15.56 -14.26
N GLU A 574 11.15 -16.62 -14.60
CA GLU A 574 11.39 -17.03 -16.00
C GLU A 574 10.06 -17.18 -16.75
N LYS A 575 9.14 -17.99 -16.23
CA LYS A 575 7.85 -18.26 -16.88
C LYS A 575 6.93 -17.04 -16.91
N LEU A 576 6.95 -16.22 -15.86
CA LEU A 576 6.16 -14.99 -15.80
C LEU A 576 6.62 -13.98 -16.85
N CYS A 577 7.93 -13.81 -17.02
CA CYS A 577 8.49 -12.94 -18.05
C CYS A 577 8.20 -13.47 -19.46
N GLU A 578 8.34 -14.79 -19.68
CA GLU A 578 7.98 -15.43 -20.96
C GLU A 578 6.51 -15.19 -21.33
N ALA A 579 5.59 -15.36 -20.37
CA ALA A 579 4.15 -15.18 -20.58
C ALA A 579 3.76 -13.73 -20.93
N ASN A 580 4.49 -12.75 -20.38
CA ASN A 580 4.18 -11.33 -20.53
C ASN A 580 5.04 -10.62 -21.59
N GLY A 581 5.97 -11.32 -22.24
CA GLY A 581 6.94 -10.72 -23.17
C GLY A 581 8.02 -9.86 -22.49
N GLY A 582 8.14 -9.95 -21.16
CA GLY A 582 9.02 -9.13 -20.32
C GLY A 582 8.39 -8.81 -18.97
N ILE A 583 9.02 -7.89 -18.23
CA ILE A 583 8.54 -7.42 -16.93
C ILE A 583 8.79 -5.92 -16.77
N SER A 584 8.02 -5.22 -15.93
CA SER A 584 8.26 -3.80 -15.67
C SER A 584 9.67 -3.58 -15.10
N THR A 585 10.38 -2.61 -15.67
CA THR A 585 11.72 -2.20 -15.22
C THR A 585 11.69 -1.49 -13.87
N ARG A 586 10.51 -1.09 -13.39
CA ARG A 586 10.34 -0.47 -12.06
C ARG A 586 10.68 -1.40 -10.90
N LEU A 587 10.81 -2.70 -11.15
CA LEU A 587 11.40 -3.66 -10.20
C LEU A 587 12.79 -3.23 -9.71
N LEU A 588 13.56 -2.51 -10.53
CA LEU A 588 14.89 -2.03 -10.15
C LEU A 588 14.84 -0.96 -9.03
N PHE A 589 13.74 -0.20 -8.96
CA PHE A 589 13.56 0.91 -8.03
C PHE A 589 12.83 0.49 -6.75
N TYR A 590 11.90 -0.46 -6.87
CA TYR A 590 11.03 -0.91 -5.77
C TYR A 590 11.28 -2.39 -5.45
N LEU A 591 12.39 -2.64 -4.76
CA LEU A 591 12.86 -3.96 -4.36
C LEU A 591 13.18 -3.97 -2.86
N ASP A 592 12.49 -4.83 -2.09
CA ASP A 592 12.86 -5.15 -0.71
C ASP A 592 14.06 -6.12 -0.72
N GLU A 593 13.80 -7.42 -0.56
CA GLU A 593 14.80 -8.47 -0.60
C GLU A 593 14.82 -9.18 -1.94
N GLN A 594 16.02 -9.32 -2.49
CA GLN A 594 16.28 -9.92 -3.79
C GLN A 594 16.60 -11.42 -3.71
N LEU A 595 16.43 -12.13 -4.82
CA LEU A 595 17.01 -13.46 -4.98
C LEU A 595 18.54 -13.38 -4.92
N ASP A 596 19.17 -14.28 -4.16
CA ASP A 596 20.62 -14.42 -4.18
C ASP A 596 21.05 -15.48 -5.22
N ILE A 597 20.85 -15.14 -6.49
CA ILE A 597 21.24 -15.95 -7.65
C ILE A 597 21.83 -14.98 -8.68
N ASP A 598 23.04 -15.25 -9.15
CA ASP A 598 23.71 -14.44 -10.17
C ASP A 598 22.82 -14.26 -11.42
N GLY A 599 22.66 -13.00 -11.86
CA GLY A 599 21.81 -12.59 -12.97
C GLY A 599 20.32 -12.41 -12.61
N TRP A 600 19.94 -12.65 -11.35
CA TRP A 600 18.57 -12.58 -10.84
C TRP A 600 18.42 -11.71 -9.60
N ARG A 601 19.46 -10.99 -9.19
CA ARG A 601 19.43 -10.10 -8.01
C ARG A 601 18.57 -8.83 -8.20
N TRP A 602 18.00 -8.64 -9.38
CA TRP A 602 16.97 -7.64 -9.67
C TRP A 602 15.56 -8.10 -9.29
N ALA A 603 15.36 -9.41 -9.11
CA ALA A 603 14.06 -10.01 -8.87
C ALA A 603 13.78 -10.20 -7.37
N PRO A 604 12.56 -9.89 -6.90
CA PRO A 604 12.16 -10.14 -5.51
C PRO A 604 12.29 -11.63 -5.14
N ARG A 605 12.85 -11.88 -3.95
CA ARG A 605 12.90 -13.21 -3.32
C ARG A 605 11.50 -13.77 -3.04
N SER A 606 10.57 -12.88 -2.73
CA SER A 606 9.18 -13.19 -2.40
C SER A 606 8.28 -12.00 -2.77
N LEU A 607 7.04 -12.29 -3.16
CA LEU A 607 5.97 -11.31 -3.34
C LEU A 607 5.14 -11.12 -2.04
N LEU A 608 5.33 -11.98 -1.04
CA LEU A 608 4.66 -11.93 0.26
C LEU A 608 5.35 -10.90 1.17
N ALA A 609 4.64 -9.86 1.63
CA ALA A 609 5.20 -8.92 2.60
C ALA A 609 5.62 -9.55 3.93
N PRO A 610 4.89 -10.55 4.50
CA PRO A 610 5.32 -11.23 5.73
C PRO A 610 6.62 -12.02 5.60
N ALA A 611 7.05 -12.34 4.37
CA ALA A 611 8.29 -13.07 4.14
C ALA A 611 9.52 -12.18 4.20
N VAL A 612 9.37 -10.85 4.13
CA VAL A 612 10.46 -9.87 4.21
C VAL A 612 10.81 -9.62 5.68
N HIS A 613 12.10 -9.72 6.03
CA HIS A 613 12.59 -9.55 7.39
C HIS A 613 12.38 -8.12 7.90
N ASP A 614 12.69 -7.13 7.06
CA ASP A 614 12.56 -5.73 7.43
C ASP A 614 11.96 -4.87 6.29
N PRO A 615 10.63 -4.96 6.08
CA PRO A 615 9.99 -4.30 4.96
C PRO A 615 10.01 -2.78 5.10
N VAL A 616 10.32 -2.10 3.99
CA VAL A 616 10.18 -0.64 3.85
C VAL A 616 9.19 -0.25 2.76
N LEU A 617 8.85 -1.18 1.85
CA LEU A 617 7.87 -0.92 0.81
C LEU A 617 6.44 -1.13 1.30
N SER A 618 5.60 -0.10 1.12
CA SER A 618 4.15 -0.19 1.29
C SER A 618 3.50 -1.05 0.22
N ILE A 619 2.20 -1.35 0.36
CA ILE A 619 1.45 -2.05 -0.70
C ILE A 619 1.48 -1.27 -2.02
N ASP A 620 1.38 0.06 -1.97
CA ASP A 620 1.39 0.90 -3.17
C ASP A 620 2.71 0.80 -3.89
N GLU A 621 3.83 0.91 -3.17
CA GLU A 621 5.18 0.81 -3.75
C GLU A 621 5.43 -0.60 -4.32
N ARG A 622 4.95 -1.65 -3.64
CA ARG A 622 5.00 -3.03 -4.16
C ARG A 622 4.17 -3.19 -5.42
N VAL A 623 3.02 -2.54 -5.55
CA VAL A 623 2.19 -2.59 -6.77
C VAL A 623 2.82 -1.75 -7.88
N MET A 624 3.35 -0.58 -7.56
CA MET A 624 3.98 0.36 -8.50
C MET A 624 5.18 -0.25 -9.24
N ARG A 625 5.86 -1.23 -8.65
CA ARG A 625 6.97 -1.96 -9.30
C ARG A 625 6.56 -2.74 -10.55
N PHE A 626 5.27 -3.00 -10.73
CA PHE A 626 4.72 -3.67 -11.91
C PHE A 626 3.94 -2.74 -12.83
N HIS A 627 3.80 -1.47 -12.46
CA HIS A 627 3.16 -0.50 -13.33
C HIS A 627 4.05 -0.25 -14.56
N THR A 628 3.43 -0.16 -15.72
CA THR A 628 4.08 0.16 -16.99
C THR A 628 3.49 1.46 -17.48
N ARG A 629 4.33 2.42 -17.86
CA ARG A 629 3.86 3.68 -18.43
C ARG A 629 3.13 3.40 -19.74
N GLU A 630 1.96 3.99 -19.91
CA GLU A 630 1.31 4.00 -21.23
C GLU A 630 2.20 4.81 -22.19
N PRO A 631 2.45 4.29 -23.41
CA PRO A 631 3.24 5.03 -24.38
C PRO A 631 2.53 6.35 -24.73
N ALA A 632 3.31 7.43 -24.87
CA ALA A 632 2.75 8.74 -25.22
C ALA A 632 2.10 8.74 -26.62
N ASP A 633 2.63 7.94 -27.54
CA ASP A 633 2.10 7.71 -28.88
C ASP A 633 1.71 6.24 -29.09
N ALA A 634 0.57 5.99 -29.74
CA ALA A 634 0.08 4.63 -29.99
C ALA A 634 1.02 3.75 -30.84
N SER A 635 2.05 4.33 -31.47
CA SER A 635 3.10 3.62 -32.22
C SER A 635 4.26 3.14 -31.36
N ASP A 636 4.43 3.63 -30.14
CA ASP A 636 5.52 3.23 -29.25
C ASP A 636 5.15 1.97 -28.46
N SER A 637 6.04 0.97 -28.49
CA SER A 637 5.88 -0.23 -27.67
C SER A 637 6.26 0.04 -26.22
N VAL A 638 5.48 -0.45 -25.25
CA VAL A 638 5.86 -0.50 -23.83
C VAL A 638 7.23 -1.18 -23.69
N VAL A 639 8.22 -0.47 -23.16
CA VAL A 639 9.59 -1.00 -22.99
C VAL A 639 9.64 -1.81 -21.70
N LEU A 640 9.48 -3.13 -21.83
CA LEU A 640 9.66 -4.07 -20.74
C LEU A 640 11.14 -4.49 -20.59
N GLY A 641 11.53 -4.84 -19.38
CA GLY A 641 12.78 -5.52 -19.09
C GLY A 641 12.73 -6.99 -19.50
N THR A 642 13.85 -7.53 -19.96
CA THR A 642 13.98 -8.93 -20.36
C THR A 642 15.02 -9.64 -19.49
N PRO A 643 14.69 -10.76 -18.83
CA PRO A 643 15.67 -11.50 -18.03
C PRO A 643 16.78 -12.08 -18.91
N THR A 644 18.03 -12.02 -18.45
CA THR A 644 19.20 -12.63 -19.11
C THR A 644 20.09 -13.33 -18.08
N PRO A 645 21.03 -14.19 -18.50
CA PRO A 645 21.97 -14.84 -17.57
C PRO A 645 22.86 -13.88 -16.75
N ILE A 646 22.96 -12.61 -17.14
CA ILE A 646 23.83 -11.60 -16.51
C ILE A 646 23.05 -10.45 -15.86
N GLY A 647 21.72 -10.55 -15.76
CA GLY A 647 20.86 -9.52 -15.17
C GLY A 647 19.64 -9.18 -16.03
N LEU A 648 18.82 -8.24 -15.55
CA LEU A 648 17.67 -7.70 -16.28
C LEU A 648 18.17 -6.75 -17.38
N LYS A 649 17.89 -7.08 -18.64
CA LYS A 649 18.12 -6.21 -19.79
C LYS A 649 17.05 -5.12 -19.80
N ALA A 650 17.45 -3.86 -19.71
CA ALA A 650 16.54 -2.71 -19.72
C ALA A 650 17.11 -1.55 -20.54
N ARG A 651 16.23 -0.72 -21.14
CA ARG A 651 16.62 0.56 -21.75
C ARG A 651 16.02 1.69 -20.94
N LEU A 652 16.87 2.38 -20.19
CA LEU A 652 16.47 3.40 -19.23
C LEU A 652 17.46 4.56 -19.23
N PRO A 653 16.99 5.78 -18.93
CA PRO A 653 17.88 6.90 -18.71
C PRO A 653 18.72 6.68 -17.44
N GLY A 654 19.85 7.36 -17.37
CA GLY A 654 20.73 7.29 -16.21
C GLY A 654 21.83 8.33 -16.27
N CYS A 655 22.62 8.40 -15.21
CA CYS A 655 23.80 9.26 -15.16
C CYS A 655 24.95 8.56 -14.43
N ARG A 656 26.19 8.88 -14.81
CA ARG A 656 27.37 8.55 -14.01
C ARG A 656 27.44 9.52 -12.84
N VAL A 657 27.68 8.99 -11.63
CA VAL A 657 27.87 9.79 -10.43
C VAL A 657 29.37 9.90 -10.17
N VAL A 658 29.94 11.07 -10.45
CA VAL A 658 31.38 11.27 -10.50
C VAL A 658 31.83 12.14 -9.31
N PRO A 659 32.51 11.56 -8.30
CA PRO A 659 33.15 12.34 -7.27
C PRO A 659 34.42 12.99 -7.83
N THR A 660 34.60 14.28 -7.56
CA THR A 660 35.77 15.05 -7.98
C THR A 660 36.29 15.87 -6.81
N PRO A 661 37.59 15.82 -6.48
CA PRO A 661 38.16 16.67 -5.45
C PRO A 661 37.87 18.15 -5.70
N LEU A 662 37.80 18.97 -4.64
CA LEU A 662 37.56 20.41 -4.78
C LEU A 662 38.65 21.11 -5.62
N LEU A 663 39.89 20.62 -5.53
CA LEU A 663 41.04 21.10 -6.27
C LEU A 663 41.82 19.93 -6.89
N PRO A 664 42.54 20.13 -8.01
CA PRO A 664 43.41 19.10 -8.57
C PRO A 664 44.41 18.57 -7.53
N ASN A 665 44.58 17.25 -7.45
CA ASN A 665 45.46 16.54 -6.50
C ASN A 665 45.02 16.56 -5.03
N PHE A 666 43.83 17.08 -4.69
CA PHE A 666 43.28 16.97 -3.33
C PHE A 666 42.66 15.58 -3.09
N PRO A 667 42.63 15.07 -1.84
CA PRO A 667 41.78 13.93 -1.50
C PRO A 667 40.30 14.32 -1.62
N LEU A 668 39.41 13.32 -1.78
CA LEU A 668 37.96 13.56 -1.77
C LEU A 668 37.46 14.10 -0.42
N HIS A 669 38.16 13.83 0.66
CA HIS A 669 37.83 14.38 1.98
C HIS A 669 39.04 15.12 2.52
N ALA A 670 39.12 16.42 2.24
CA ALA A 670 40.23 17.25 2.73
C ALA A 670 40.17 17.52 4.24
N TRP A 671 38.97 17.43 4.82
CA TRP A 671 38.68 17.77 6.21
C TRP A 671 38.07 16.60 7.00
N PRO A 672 38.71 15.42 7.03
CA PRO A 672 38.18 14.29 7.78
C PRO A 672 38.11 14.62 9.27
N GLU A 673 37.08 14.14 9.96
CA GLU A 673 36.90 14.26 11.42
C GLU A 673 36.82 15.71 11.97
N VAL A 674 36.86 16.75 11.12
CA VAL A 674 36.57 18.15 11.54
C VAL A 674 35.15 18.23 12.12
N ILE A 675 34.25 17.45 11.55
CA ILE A 675 32.91 17.18 12.07
C ILE A 675 32.65 15.68 12.08
N HIS A 676 31.81 15.22 13.01
CA HIS A 676 31.19 13.91 12.89
C HIS A 676 29.98 14.01 11.95
N SER A 677 30.21 13.79 10.65
CA SER A 677 29.15 13.83 9.64
C SER A 677 28.38 12.52 9.59
N ILE A 678 27.08 12.59 9.83
CA ILE A 678 26.13 11.53 9.49
C ILE A 678 25.63 11.81 8.07
N GLU A 679 25.68 10.80 7.20
CA GLU A 679 25.08 10.86 5.86
C GLU A 679 23.55 10.89 5.96
N ASP A 680 22.97 12.09 5.94
CA ASP A 680 21.55 12.32 5.75
C ASP A 680 21.17 12.33 4.27
N GLN A 681 22.04 12.87 3.43
CA GLN A 681 21.86 13.00 1.99
C GLN A 681 23.20 13.27 1.29
N VAL A 682 23.20 13.14 -0.03
CA VAL A 682 24.30 13.55 -0.89
C VAL A 682 23.77 14.55 -1.91
N VAL A 683 24.40 15.73 -2.02
CA VAL A 683 24.06 16.69 -3.08
C VAL A 683 24.93 16.46 -4.30
N ALA A 684 24.34 16.58 -5.47
CA ALA A 684 25.04 16.44 -6.74
C ALA A 684 24.58 17.51 -7.72
N GLN A 685 25.47 17.90 -8.64
CA GLN A 685 25.19 18.90 -9.66
C GLN A 685 25.24 18.23 -11.04
N ASN A 686 24.23 18.47 -11.88
CA ASN A 686 24.27 18.06 -13.28
C ASN A 686 25.38 18.85 -13.99
N GLU A 687 26.33 18.14 -14.61
CA GLU A 687 27.51 18.74 -15.22
C GLU A 687 27.16 19.63 -16.43
N SER A 688 26.07 19.32 -17.13
CA SER A 688 25.65 20.03 -18.35
C SER A 688 24.71 21.20 -18.07
N THR A 689 23.77 21.05 -17.13
CA THR A 689 22.74 22.07 -16.86
C THR A 689 23.05 22.93 -15.65
N GLY A 690 23.96 22.50 -14.76
CA GLY A 690 24.22 23.16 -13.48
C GLY A 690 23.12 22.95 -12.42
N GLN A 691 22.05 22.22 -12.75
CA GLN A 691 20.94 21.95 -11.83
C GLN A 691 21.39 21.08 -10.66
N TRP A 692 20.92 21.42 -9.46
CA TRP A 692 21.21 20.71 -8.23
C TRP A 692 20.18 19.62 -7.93
N PHE A 693 20.66 18.51 -7.37
CA PHE A 693 19.85 17.38 -6.94
C PHE A 693 20.30 16.87 -5.57
N ARG A 694 19.37 16.33 -4.80
CA ARG A 694 19.60 15.55 -3.58
C ARG A 694 19.40 14.08 -3.87
N ILE A 695 20.36 13.26 -3.44
CA ILE A 695 20.30 11.80 -3.44
C ILE A 695 20.15 11.37 -1.98
N ILE A 696 19.04 10.69 -1.68
CA ILE A 696 18.69 10.26 -0.33
C ILE A 696 18.53 8.74 -0.33
N ASP A 697 19.04 8.06 0.69
CA ASP A 697 18.81 6.62 0.84
C ASP A 697 17.34 6.33 1.12
N TRP A 698 16.71 5.51 0.26
CA TRP A 698 15.29 5.17 0.40
C TRP A 698 15.01 4.45 1.72
N TYR A 699 15.83 3.46 2.07
CA TYR A 699 15.59 2.67 3.28
C TYR A 699 15.69 3.54 4.54
N ARG A 700 16.77 4.33 4.67
CA ARG A 700 16.95 5.24 5.80
C ARG A 700 15.84 6.29 5.88
N SER A 701 15.40 6.86 4.75
CA SER A 701 14.34 7.88 4.75
C SER A 701 12.99 7.33 5.23
N LYS A 702 12.66 6.07 4.92
CA LYS A 702 11.45 5.40 5.42
C LYS A 702 11.55 5.02 6.90
N LYS A 703 12.75 4.76 7.42
CA LYS A 703 12.97 4.34 8.81
C LYS A 703 13.21 5.48 9.79
N ILE A 704 13.64 6.66 9.32
CA ILE A 704 14.08 7.75 10.20
C ILE A 704 13.00 8.24 11.15
N SER A 705 11.73 8.20 10.74
CA SER A 705 10.57 8.62 11.54
C SER A 705 10.14 7.58 12.57
N VAL A 706 10.55 6.32 12.41
CA VAL A 706 10.16 5.20 13.30
C VAL A 706 11.27 4.79 14.26
N TRP A 707 12.53 5.09 13.95
CA TRP A 707 13.65 4.72 14.81
C TRP A 707 13.85 5.64 16.01
N THR A 708 14.20 5.05 17.15
CA THR A 708 14.73 5.80 18.30
C THR A 708 16.05 6.47 17.95
N ARG A 709 16.51 7.37 18.82
CA ARG A 709 17.81 8.03 18.65
C ARG A 709 18.96 7.01 18.72
N GLU A 710 18.89 5.98 19.57
CA GLU A 710 19.92 4.93 19.61
C GLU A 710 19.91 4.10 18.33
N GLN A 711 18.75 3.64 17.87
CA GLN A 711 18.62 2.83 16.66
C GLN A 711 19.18 3.55 15.42
N ARG A 712 18.90 4.86 15.29
CA ARG A 712 19.49 5.71 14.24
C ARG A 712 21.02 5.72 14.31
N ARG A 713 21.57 5.94 15.50
CA ARG A 713 23.04 5.97 15.71
C ARG A 713 23.70 4.63 15.42
N GLU A 714 23.08 3.52 15.84
CA GLU A 714 23.59 2.18 15.57
C GLU A 714 23.58 1.87 14.07
N TYR A 715 22.49 2.21 13.37
CA TYR A 715 22.40 2.08 11.93
C TYR A 715 23.47 2.91 11.22
N ASP A 716 23.56 4.21 11.52
CA ASP A 716 24.50 5.12 10.86
C ASP A 716 25.96 4.66 11.09
N LYS A 717 26.27 4.16 12.29
CA LYS A 717 27.59 3.59 12.61
C LYS A 717 27.87 2.30 11.83
N ARG A 718 26.89 1.41 11.68
CA ARG A 718 27.03 0.13 10.97
C ARG A 718 27.16 0.34 9.47
N GLU A 719 26.30 1.17 8.88
CA GLU A 719 26.26 1.41 7.45
C GLU A 719 27.37 2.35 6.98
N ASN A 720 27.88 3.23 7.85
CA ASN A 720 29.06 4.07 7.63
C ASN A 720 29.04 4.80 6.25
N ASN A 721 28.12 5.75 6.09
CA ASN A 721 27.97 6.61 4.91
C ASN A 721 27.89 5.80 3.59
N PRO A 722 26.88 4.93 3.43
CA PRO A 722 26.81 3.97 2.34
C PRO A 722 26.76 4.61 0.94
N LEU A 723 26.08 5.76 0.76
CA LEU A 723 26.00 6.41 -0.55
C LEU A 723 27.36 7.00 -0.96
N CYS A 724 28.00 7.74 -0.05
CA CYS A 724 29.34 8.28 -0.25
C CYS A 724 30.33 7.18 -0.60
N ARG A 725 30.38 6.09 0.17
CA ARG A 725 31.28 4.96 -0.12
C ARG A 725 31.03 4.36 -1.51
N ALA A 726 29.78 4.17 -1.89
CA ALA A 726 29.42 3.67 -3.21
C ALA A 726 29.87 4.63 -4.33
N ILE A 727 29.67 5.93 -4.15
CA ILE A 727 30.05 6.97 -5.11
C ILE A 727 31.59 7.06 -5.23
N HIS A 728 32.33 6.98 -4.13
CA HIS A 728 33.79 7.10 -4.07
C HIS A 728 34.55 5.98 -4.80
N THR A 729 33.88 4.90 -5.18
CA THR A 729 34.44 3.90 -6.09
C THR A 729 34.78 4.44 -7.48
N GLY A 730 34.13 5.56 -7.89
CA GLY A 730 34.22 6.12 -9.24
C GLY A 730 33.52 5.30 -10.32
N LYS A 731 32.88 4.17 -9.97
CA LYS A 731 32.15 3.28 -10.89
C LYS A 731 30.63 3.42 -10.77
N CYS A 732 30.18 4.35 -9.94
CA CYS A 732 28.78 4.50 -9.58
C CYS A 732 27.95 5.15 -10.69
N CYS A 733 26.74 4.65 -10.89
CA CYS A 733 25.72 5.26 -11.75
C CYS A 733 24.37 5.30 -11.04
N LEU A 734 23.51 6.20 -11.50
CA LEU A 734 22.08 6.20 -11.20
C LEU A 734 21.32 5.76 -12.43
N ILE A 735 20.42 4.79 -12.26
CA ILE A 735 19.39 4.43 -13.23
C ILE A 735 18.11 5.12 -12.80
N MET A 736 17.40 5.74 -13.74
CA MET A 736 16.19 6.51 -13.50
C MET A 736 15.02 5.94 -14.31
N ASP A 737 13.79 6.05 -13.80
CA ASP A 737 12.58 5.65 -14.55
C ASP A 737 12.31 6.59 -15.73
N GLN A 738 12.60 7.87 -15.54
CA GLN A 738 12.48 8.92 -16.56
C GLN A 738 13.58 9.98 -16.35
N LYS A 739 13.87 10.77 -17.39
CA LYS A 739 14.75 11.93 -17.24
C LYS A 739 14.07 12.92 -16.30
N MET A 740 14.81 13.40 -15.30
CA MET A 740 14.26 14.34 -14.32
C MET A 740 14.44 15.79 -14.76
N THR A 741 13.39 16.59 -14.53
CA THR A 741 13.38 18.05 -14.62
C THR A 741 12.95 18.66 -13.29
N LEU A 742 12.94 20.00 -13.17
CA LEU A 742 12.40 20.70 -11.98
C LEU A 742 10.90 20.44 -11.78
N ASP A 743 10.16 20.20 -12.86
CA ASP A 743 8.70 20.02 -12.83
C ASP A 743 8.28 18.61 -12.38
N ASP A 744 9.20 17.64 -12.43
CA ASP A 744 8.91 16.22 -12.19
C ASP A 744 8.87 15.80 -10.70
N GLY A 745 9.12 16.75 -9.78
CA GLY A 745 9.14 16.49 -8.34
C GLY A 745 10.20 15.47 -7.92
N THR A 746 9.96 14.74 -6.84
CA THR A 746 10.86 13.71 -6.29
C THR A 746 10.58 12.33 -6.90
N THR A 747 11.61 11.56 -7.27
CA THR A 747 11.44 10.22 -7.86
C THR A 747 12.31 9.13 -7.20
N ALA A 748 11.91 7.86 -7.40
CA ALA A 748 12.73 6.71 -7.05
C ALA A 748 13.77 6.44 -8.15
N SER A 749 14.99 6.10 -7.76
CA SER A 749 16.10 5.78 -8.65
C SER A 749 16.90 4.60 -8.08
N CYS A 750 17.72 3.98 -8.92
CA CYS A 750 18.55 2.83 -8.53
C CYS A 750 20.03 3.21 -8.61
N LEU A 751 20.72 3.18 -7.47
CA LEU A 751 22.16 3.33 -7.40
C LEU A 751 22.81 2.00 -7.74
N VAL A 752 23.75 2.00 -8.68
CA VAL A 752 24.41 0.80 -9.19
C VAL A 752 25.92 0.98 -9.31
N GLN A 753 26.66 -0.13 -9.27
CA GLN A 753 28.08 -0.19 -9.65
C GLN A 753 28.23 -0.75 -11.05
N VAL A 754 28.92 -0.03 -11.93
CA VAL A 754 29.22 -0.53 -13.28
C VAL A 754 30.38 -1.52 -13.23
N GLU A 755 30.17 -2.66 -13.87
CA GLU A 755 31.16 -3.73 -14.04
C GLU A 755 31.62 -3.84 -15.50
N GLU A 756 32.81 -4.40 -15.71
CA GLU A 756 33.28 -4.67 -17.06
C GLU A 756 32.54 -5.86 -17.68
N LEU A 757 31.98 -5.68 -18.88
CA LEU A 757 31.43 -6.77 -19.67
C LEU A 757 32.55 -7.59 -20.32
N SER A 758 32.60 -8.89 -20.01
CA SER A 758 33.49 -9.82 -20.71
C SER A 758 32.97 -10.13 -22.12
N SER A 759 33.88 -10.50 -23.03
CA SER A 759 33.50 -10.90 -24.39
C SER A 759 32.66 -12.18 -24.44
N GLN A 760 32.73 -13.03 -23.41
CA GLN A 760 31.91 -14.24 -23.31
C GLN A 760 30.47 -13.92 -22.91
N GLU A 761 30.28 -13.06 -21.91
CA GLU A 761 28.97 -12.59 -21.48
C GLU A 761 28.26 -11.84 -22.62
N LEU A 762 28.98 -10.99 -23.34
CA LEU A 762 28.44 -10.19 -24.44
C LEU A 762 27.89 -11.07 -25.58
N ARG A 763 28.59 -12.16 -25.89
CA ARG A 763 28.09 -13.20 -26.82
C ARG A 763 26.88 -13.94 -26.27
N ALA A 764 26.86 -14.25 -24.97
CA ALA A 764 25.77 -14.98 -24.32
C ALA A 764 24.45 -14.18 -24.33
N VAL A 765 24.51 -12.85 -24.36
CA VAL A 765 23.33 -11.97 -24.50
C VAL A 765 23.03 -11.53 -25.94
N GLY A 766 23.69 -12.13 -26.94
CA GLY A 766 23.38 -11.93 -28.36
C GLY A 766 23.81 -10.58 -28.95
N HIS A 767 24.79 -9.90 -28.34
CA HIS A 767 25.30 -8.60 -28.80
C HIS A 767 26.65 -8.73 -29.51
N THR A 768 26.96 -7.79 -30.42
CA THR A 768 28.23 -7.79 -31.16
C THR A 768 29.32 -7.02 -30.42
N ALA A 769 30.60 -7.32 -30.67
CA ALA A 769 31.73 -6.65 -30.01
C ALA A 769 31.74 -5.12 -30.22
N GLU A 770 31.13 -4.64 -31.31
CA GLU A 770 30.98 -3.22 -31.66
C GLU A 770 29.98 -2.49 -30.75
N GLU A 771 29.01 -3.21 -30.16
CA GLU A 771 28.00 -2.68 -29.22
C GLU A 771 28.48 -2.65 -27.77
N LYS A 772 29.70 -3.11 -27.48
CA LYS A 772 30.27 -3.19 -26.11
C LYS A 772 30.30 -1.84 -25.39
N HIS A 773 30.46 -0.75 -26.13
CA HIS A 773 30.51 0.60 -25.56
C HIS A 773 29.13 1.18 -25.26
N LEU A 774 28.05 0.57 -25.76
CA LEU A 774 26.66 1.03 -25.60
C LEU A 774 25.92 0.29 -24.47
N ALA A 775 26.48 -0.78 -23.93
CA ALA A 775 25.89 -1.61 -22.90
C ALA A 775 26.66 -1.50 -21.57
N LEU A 776 25.93 -1.32 -20.47
CA LEU A 776 26.50 -1.31 -19.12
C LEU A 776 25.99 -2.52 -18.34
N LYS A 777 26.91 -3.37 -17.88
CA LYS A 777 26.63 -4.35 -16.83
C LYS A 777 26.70 -3.61 -15.51
N ALA A 778 25.68 -3.75 -14.70
CA ALA A 778 25.56 -3.03 -13.46
C ALA A 778 25.11 -3.97 -12.35
N ARG A 779 25.76 -3.87 -11.20
CA ARG A 779 25.32 -4.52 -9.97
C ARG A 779 24.50 -3.53 -9.16
N ARG A 780 23.30 -3.91 -8.76
CA ARG A 780 22.46 -3.10 -7.91
C ARG A 780 23.11 -2.92 -6.53
N GLU A 781 23.19 -1.68 -6.08
CA GLU A 781 23.58 -1.33 -4.72
C GLU A 781 22.33 -1.09 -3.88
N ARG A 782 21.61 0.01 -4.15
CA ARG A 782 20.53 0.50 -3.27
C ARG A 782 19.46 1.27 -4.06
N ALA A 783 18.25 1.26 -3.54
CA ALA A 783 17.22 2.21 -3.96
C ALA A 783 17.49 3.57 -3.32
N VAL A 784 17.40 4.63 -4.11
CA VAL A 784 17.59 6.01 -3.66
C VAL A 784 16.45 6.89 -4.14
N ILE A 785 16.24 7.97 -3.43
CA ILE A 785 15.34 9.05 -3.82
C ILE A 785 16.20 10.13 -4.48
N LEU A 786 15.83 10.53 -5.69
CA LEU A 786 16.41 11.66 -6.39
C LEU A 786 15.39 12.81 -6.37
N SER A 787 15.78 13.95 -5.81
CA SER A 787 14.94 15.14 -5.78
C SER A 787 15.67 16.33 -6.39
N PRO A 788 15.06 17.06 -7.33
CA PRO A 788 15.60 18.34 -7.76
C PRO A 788 15.58 19.33 -6.59
N ILE A 789 16.56 20.23 -6.58
CA ILE A 789 16.63 21.35 -5.65
C ILE A 789 16.19 22.61 -6.39
N ASP A 790 15.36 23.44 -5.74
CA ASP A 790 14.88 24.68 -6.34
C ASP A 790 16.01 25.72 -6.55
N GLU A 791 15.71 26.77 -7.30
CA GLU A 791 16.72 27.78 -7.66
C GLU A 791 17.29 28.51 -6.45
N LYS A 792 16.47 28.78 -5.42
CA LYS A 792 16.87 29.55 -4.24
C LYS A 792 17.83 28.74 -3.38
N GLU A 793 17.47 27.51 -3.04
CA GLU A 793 18.36 26.60 -2.32
C GLU A 793 19.60 26.25 -3.17
N GLY A 794 19.46 26.11 -4.49
CA GLY A 794 20.58 25.86 -5.41
C GLY A 794 21.63 26.98 -5.43
N LYS A 795 21.22 28.25 -5.38
CA LYS A 795 22.13 29.40 -5.24
C LYS A 795 22.89 29.36 -3.92
N MET A 796 22.17 29.10 -2.82
CA MET A 796 22.78 28.93 -1.49
C MET A 796 23.82 27.81 -1.48
N LEU A 797 23.51 26.63 -2.02
CA LEU A 797 24.46 25.52 -2.13
C LEU A 797 25.69 25.85 -2.97
N SER A 798 25.50 26.57 -4.07
CA SER A 798 26.61 27.04 -4.91
C SER A 798 27.53 28.00 -4.12
N ARG A 799 26.94 28.89 -3.31
CA ARG A 799 27.70 29.79 -2.44
C ARG A 799 28.52 29.03 -1.40
N ILE A 800 27.95 28.02 -0.74
CA ILE A 800 28.68 27.18 0.24
C ILE A 800 29.81 26.40 -0.45
N LYS A 801 29.58 25.88 -1.66
CA LYS A 801 30.63 25.22 -2.47
C LYS A 801 31.79 26.17 -2.78
N ASP A 802 31.50 27.44 -3.11
CA ASP A 802 32.56 28.43 -3.34
C ASP A 802 33.37 28.70 -2.07
N LEU A 803 32.72 28.79 -0.90
CA LEU A 803 33.41 28.92 0.39
C LEU A 803 34.29 27.70 0.69
N ALA A 804 33.82 26.49 0.36
CA ALA A 804 34.63 25.29 0.45
C ALA A 804 35.88 25.37 -0.45
N ILE A 805 35.75 25.87 -1.67
CA ILE A 805 36.89 26.07 -2.59
C ILE A 805 37.86 27.14 -2.05
N VAL A 806 37.35 28.23 -1.46
CA VAL A 806 38.18 29.25 -0.79
C VAL A 806 39.00 28.62 0.32
N LEU A 807 38.36 27.85 1.20
CA LEU A 807 39.04 27.18 2.29
C LEU A 807 40.02 26.10 1.81
N ALA A 808 39.69 25.38 0.74
CA ALA A 808 40.58 24.39 0.14
C ALA A 808 41.87 25.01 -0.40
N LYS A 809 41.83 26.28 -0.87
CA LYS A 809 43.00 27.04 -1.33
C LYS A 809 43.78 27.70 -0.19
N ASP A 810 43.22 27.72 1.02
CA ASP A 810 43.85 28.38 2.17
C ASP A 810 45.04 27.55 2.68
N PRO A 811 46.21 28.16 2.96
CA PRO A 811 47.38 27.46 3.47
C PRO A 811 47.12 26.55 4.68
N VAL A 812 46.16 26.88 5.55
CA VAL A 812 45.83 26.03 6.71
C VAL A 812 45.33 24.64 6.30
N THR A 813 44.65 24.53 5.15
CA THR A 813 44.18 23.22 4.64
C THR A 813 45.35 22.39 4.15
N ASP A 814 46.31 22.99 3.44
CA ASP A 814 47.52 22.29 2.97
C ASP A 814 48.37 21.79 4.14
N GLU A 815 48.54 22.61 5.18
CA GLU A 815 49.22 22.21 6.42
C GLU A 815 48.51 21.05 7.11
N PHE A 816 47.18 21.10 7.21
CA PHE A 816 46.40 20.01 7.79
C PHE A 816 46.52 18.71 6.98
N LEU A 817 46.48 18.79 5.65
CA LEU A 817 46.70 17.64 4.77
C LEU A 817 48.11 17.04 4.91
N GLN A 818 49.13 17.86 5.18
CA GLN A 818 50.48 17.37 5.47
C GLN A 818 50.54 16.67 6.83
N MET A 819 49.89 17.22 7.86
CA MET A 819 49.81 16.61 9.19
C MET A 819 49.11 15.26 9.15
N GLN A 820 48.03 15.13 8.37
CA GLN A 820 47.31 13.85 8.18
C GLN A 820 48.18 12.71 7.62
N LYS A 821 49.30 13.01 6.96
CA LYS A 821 50.24 11.98 6.47
C LYS A 821 51.10 11.38 7.57
N SER A 822 51.33 12.13 8.65
CA SER A 822 52.27 11.78 9.71
C SER A 822 51.58 11.42 11.03
N TYR A 823 50.37 11.94 11.24
CA TYR A 823 49.61 11.80 12.49
C TYR A 823 48.18 11.32 12.23
N LYS A 824 47.61 10.60 13.20
CA LYS A 824 46.24 10.06 13.18
C LYS A 824 45.33 10.86 14.13
N PRO A 825 44.00 10.82 13.92
CA PRO A 825 43.03 11.38 14.86
C PRO A 825 43.29 10.89 16.30
N GLY A 826 43.23 11.81 17.26
CA GLY A 826 43.52 11.58 18.68
C GLY A 826 44.98 11.81 19.10
N GLN A 827 45.87 12.23 18.19
CA GLN A 827 47.21 12.72 18.52
C GLN A 827 47.21 14.25 18.63
N GLU A 828 48.00 14.80 19.56
CA GLU A 828 48.02 16.23 19.90
C GLU A 828 48.29 17.12 18.67
N GLU A 829 49.24 16.72 17.82
CA GLU A 829 49.59 17.45 16.60
C GLU A 829 48.46 17.43 15.56
N TRP A 830 47.71 16.33 15.49
CA TRP A 830 46.54 16.21 14.61
C TRP A 830 45.41 17.11 15.11
N GLU A 831 45.12 17.08 16.42
CA GLU A 831 44.05 17.88 17.04
C GLU A 831 44.34 19.39 16.95
N ALA A 832 45.59 19.81 17.11
CA ALA A 832 45.99 21.20 16.96
C ALA A 832 45.80 21.71 15.52
N ALA A 833 46.15 20.88 14.52
CA ALA A 833 45.96 21.21 13.11
C ALA A 833 44.48 21.23 12.71
N GLU A 834 43.69 20.27 13.19
CA GLU A 834 42.23 20.21 13.02
C GLU A 834 41.55 21.46 13.58
N LEU A 835 41.89 21.86 14.80
CA LEU A 835 41.33 23.05 15.45
C LEU A 835 41.64 24.34 14.65
N THR A 836 42.80 24.40 14.02
CA THR A 836 43.23 25.54 13.22
C THR A 836 42.40 25.66 11.94
N VAL A 837 42.21 24.56 11.21
CA VAL A 837 41.32 24.52 10.04
C VAL A 837 39.87 24.81 10.42
N ARG A 838 39.37 24.23 11.51
CA ARG A 838 38.00 24.47 12.01
C ARG A 838 37.78 25.96 12.30
N ARG A 839 38.74 26.62 12.93
CA ARG A 839 38.65 28.06 13.22
C ARG A 839 38.59 28.87 11.93
N ARG A 840 39.49 28.59 10.99
CA ARG A 840 39.51 29.29 9.70
C ARG A 840 38.22 29.10 8.91
N MET A 841 37.66 27.89 8.94
CA MET A 841 36.38 27.58 8.31
C MET A 841 35.23 28.42 8.86
N LYS A 842 35.18 28.61 10.19
CA LYS A 842 34.19 29.50 10.83
C LYS A 842 34.34 30.94 10.37
N GLU A 843 35.56 31.47 10.36
CA GLU A 843 35.87 32.83 9.92
C GLU A 843 35.42 33.06 8.47
N VAL A 844 35.76 32.14 7.54
CA VAL A 844 35.38 32.26 6.12
C VAL A 844 33.86 32.29 5.93
N VAL A 845 33.12 31.49 6.69
CA VAL A 845 31.65 31.49 6.62
C VAL A 845 31.06 32.73 7.27
N GLU A 846 31.60 33.19 8.39
CA GLU A 846 31.16 34.42 9.08
C GLU A 846 31.37 35.66 8.20
N GLU A 847 32.53 35.77 7.54
CA GLU A 847 32.81 36.84 6.57
C GLU A 847 31.76 36.84 5.45
N ALA A 848 31.43 35.68 4.90
CA ALA A 848 30.41 35.56 3.86
C ALA A 848 29.00 35.88 4.38
N TRP A 849 28.67 35.48 5.61
CA TRP A 849 27.38 35.70 6.26
C TRP A 849 27.03 37.19 6.40
N TYR A 850 28.02 38.02 6.73
CA TYR A 850 27.83 39.47 6.87
C TYR A 850 28.01 40.23 5.55
N ALA A 851 28.62 39.63 4.54
CA ALA A 851 28.82 40.25 3.23
C ALA A 851 27.67 40.00 2.23
N ASP A 852 26.83 38.98 2.46
CA ASP A 852 25.84 38.49 1.51
C ASP A 852 24.47 38.31 2.18
N ASP A 853 23.62 39.33 2.07
CA ASP A 853 22.28 39.36 2.67
C ASP A 853 21.35 38.26 2.10
N GLU A 854 21.47 37.97 0.80
CA GLU A 854 20.65 36.95 0.13
C GLU A 854 21.03 35.54 0.61
N PHE A 855 22.33 35.26 0.75
CA PHE A 855 22.82 34.02 1.35
C PHE A 855 22.33 33.85 2.78
N ARG A 856 22.45 34.89 3.61
CA ARG A 856 21.99 34.88 5.00
C ARG A 856 20.49 34.63 5.13
N GLN A 857 19.67 35.34 4.35
CA GLN A 857 18.23 35.16 4.38
C GLN A 857 17.84 33.74 3.94
N THR A 858 18.42 33.25 2.86
CA THR A 858 18.12 31.90 2.34
C THR A 858 18.54 30.80 3.32
N MET A 859 19.70 30.96 3.97
CA MET A 859 20.16 30.04 5.00
C MET A 859 19.19 29.99 6.19
N ARG A 860 18.70 31.13 6.69
CA ARG A 860 17.72 31.17 7.79
C ARG A 860 16.40 30.52 7.43
N GLU A 861 15.92 30.75 6.21
CA GLU A 861 14.73 30.05 5.71
C GLU A 861 14.94 28.53 5.63
N TYR A 862 16.16 28.08 5.32
CA TYR A 862 16.50 26.66 5.21
C TYR A 862 16.75 25.97 6.57
N THR A 863 17.48 26.61 7.49
CA THR A 863 17.91 26.00 8.76
C THR A 863 17.08 26.43 9.97
N GLY A 864 16.27 27.50 9.86
CA GLY A 864 15.67 28.19 10.98
C GLY A 864 16.60 29.24 11.60
N ASP A 865 16.02 30.17 12.36
CA ASP A 865 16.70 31.37 12.90
C ASP A 865 17.73 31.08 14.01
N ASP A 866 17.70 29.89 14.62
CA ASP A 866 18.53 29.53 15.79
C ASP A 866 19.85 28.81 15.44
N LEU A 867 20.17 28.64 14.15
CA LEU A 867 21.31 27.82 13.69
C LEU A 867 22.45 28.59 13.00
N ASP A 868 22.47 29.92 13.11
CA ASP A 868 23.47 30.81 12.51
C ASP A 868 24.92 30.36 12.81
N ASP A 869 25.23 29.96 14.06
CA ASP A 869 26.57 29.53 14.48
C ASP A 869 27.03 28.16 13.91
N TYR A 870 26.13 27.44 13.24
CA TYR A 870 26.38 26.09 12.72
C TYR A 870 26.47 26.02 11.19
N VAL A 871 26.31 27.15 10.48
CA VAL A 871 26.35 27.19 9.01
C VAL A 871 27.68 26.69 8.44
N TRP A 872 28.79 26.96 9.13
CA TRP A 872 30.12 26.49 8.72
C TRP A 872 30.22 24.96 8.58
N VAL A 873 29.38 24.19 9.29
CA VAL A 873 29.34 22.72 9.25
C VAL A 873 28.96 22.22 7.85
N PHE A 874 28.22 23.00 7.06
CA PHE A 874 27.85 22.62 5.70
C PHE A 874 29.06 22.46 4.78
N VAL A 875 30.13 23.22 5.00
CA VAL A 875 31.35 23.15 4.17
C VAL A 875 31.96 21.74 4.17
N PRO A 876 32.37 21.16 5.31
CA PRO A 876 32.95 19.83 5.34
C PRO A 876 31.90 18.73 5.24
N LYS A 877 30.64 18.98 5.63
CA LYS A 877 29.56 17.98 5.54
C LYS A 877 29.13 17.72 4.11
N VAL A 878 28.88 18.78 3.34
CA VAL A 878 28.22 18.72 2.03
C VAL A 878 29.23 18.83 0.90
N PHE A 879 30.30 19.62 1.09
CA PHE A 879 31.26 19.96 0.05
C PHE A 879 32.69 19.62 0.43
N SER A 880 32.94 18.46 1.05
CA SER A 880 34.32 17.94 1.16
C SER A 880 34.95 17.65 -0.21
N HIS A 881 34.09 17.36 -1.21
CA HIS A 881 34.39 17.21 -2.63
C HIS A 881 33.12 17.56 -3.44
N ALA A 882 33.28 17.73 -4.76
CA ALA A 882 32.15 17.91 -5.67
C ALA A 882 31.66 16.56 -6.20
N ILE A 883 30.35 16.44 -6.40
CA ILE A 883 29.74 15.27 -7.03
C ILE A 883 28.97 15.73 -8.27
N TRP A 884 29.33 15.16 -9.41
CA TRP A 884 28.78 15.52 -10.71
C TRP A 884 27.89 14.41 -11.24
N LEU A 885 26.74 14.77 -11.80
CA LEU A 885 25.88 13.88 -12.57
C LEU A 885 26.19 14.09 -14.06
N ARG A 886 26.77 13.07 -14.71
CA ARG A 886 27.03 13.07 -16.15
C ARG A 886 25.98 12.25 -16.86
N GLU A 887 25.18 12.87 -17.70
CA GLU A 887 24.09 12.19 -18.40
C GLU A 887 24.61 11.06 -19.30
N LEU A 888 23.93 9.92 -19.25
CA LEU A 888 24.07 8.85 -20.22
C LEU A 888 22.99 9.01 -21.30
N PRO A 889 23.11 8.33 -22.45
CA PRO A 889 22.06 8.33 -23.47
C PRO A 889 20.69 7.99 -22.87
N GLU A 890 19.63 8.67 -23.34
CA GLU A 890 18.27 8.51 -22.80
C GLU A 890 17.76 7.06 -22.85
N ARG A 891 18.21 6.28 -23.84
CA ARG A 891 17.90 4.85 -23.99
C ARG A 891 19.11 3.96 -23.72
N GLN A 892 19.92 4.31 -22.72
CA GLN A 892 21.07 3.53 -22.28
C GLN A 892 20.68 2.08 -22.02
N LEU A 893 21.44 1.15 -22.60
CA LEU A 893 21.22 -0.29 -22.42
C LEU A 893 21.91 -0.75 -21.13
N TRP A 894 21.13 -1.34 -20.23
CA TRP A 894 21.56 -1.86 -18.94
C TRP A 894 21.36 -3.37 -18.86
N PHE A 895 22.29 -4.05 -18.20
CA PHE A 895 22.13 -5.41 -17.68
C PHE A 895 22.31 -5.33 -16.17
N VAL A 896 21.21 -5.32 -15.42
CA VAL A 896 21.24 -5.08 -13.98
C VAL A 896 21.12 -6.41 -13.23
N ASP A 897 22.20 -6.81 -12.55
CA ASP A 897 22.16 -7.87 -11.53
C ASP A 897 21.73 -7.29 -10.19
#